data_AF-A0A7S7NM77-F1
#
_entry.id   AF-A0A7S7NM77-F1
#
_cell.length_a   1.000
_cell.length_b   1.000
_cell.length_c   1.000
_cell.angle_alpha   90.00
_cell.angle_beta   90.00
_cell.angle_gamma   90.00
#
_symmetry.space_group_name_H-M   'P 1'
#
loop_
_entity.id
_entity.type
_entity.pdbx_description
1 polymer ?
#
loop_
_entity_poly.entity_id
_entity_poly.type
_entity_poly.pdbx_seq_one_letter_code
_entity_poly.pdbx_strand_id
1 'polypeptide(L)'
;MPLPTPLLAPVTSANLPSSGLPIPCRFYFDQALGVASRANDDNRKNTEGTNVTTFQLPPPLFLFTLGGERGLRTNLNLKLPDSPPVWEPSDRWTVVNAKELYDIDRWGKGYFSINDEGHVLVHPTAEPHKFVDLKKLVDTLVLRGIDPPILLRFPEILANQLSELNKVFLSAISEHNYQGQYRCVYPIKVNQQRQVVEEINKCGRQYGFGLEAGSKPELLAVAAIADNETPIICNGFKDDEYIEMCMLARKVGRDITPVVEKFTELELILKHAAAMGVRPAIGLRVKLASRGAGRWKSSGGYRSKFGLTVTEAVRALETLKAVGMEDCVKLLHFHLGSQITNIRHIKGAVIEAARVYVDLKKQGAGLEFLDVGGGLGIDYDGSQTDFESSVNYTLQEYANDIVYHIQNVCDEAEVQHPTIVTESGRAIAAYHSVLVFNVLGVSGFGEEEVPVELPDESEQPLIDLMESYKNMSSKNLLESFHDAQQALDSALNLFSLGYLPLKQRCVAENLYWLICRRILSMAKQLDVFPEDLEGLDAMLSDTYFCNFSLFQSMPDSWAVKQLFPIMPIHRLNQQPTRSAVLGDISCDSDGKVDQFIDRRDVKKTLPLHAVNGEAYYLGTFLVGAYQEILGDLHNLLGDTHAVHVRVNDQNQPVLEAVIRGDTVKEVLDYVQFNARDLLEQFRQDLETAVLRGKIGYEESGRLLKFYEDGLYGYTYLEDTHGA
;
A
#
# COMPACT_ATOMS: atom_id res chain seq x y z
N MET A 1 -21.05 -19.32 -61.27
CA MET A 1 -22.02 -20.43 -61.24
C MET A 1 -21.86 -21.28 -62.51
N PRO A 2 -22.17 -22.59 -62.51
CA PRO A 2 -22.44 -23.44 -61.34
C PRO A 2 -21.85 -24.87 -61.45
N LEU A 3 -21.76 -25.55 -60.32
CA LEU A 3 -22.24 -26.94 -60.12
C LEU A 3 -22.65 -27.06 -58.62
N PRO A 4 -23.55 -27.98 -58.25
CA PRO A 4 -24.64 -27.70 -57.31
C PRO A 4 -24.53 -28.42 -55.96
N THR A 5 -25.30 -27.91 -54.99
CA THR A 5 -25.66 -28.52 -53.70
C THR A 5 -26.54 -29.77 -53.91
N PRO A 6 -26.66 -30.70 -52.93
CA PRO A 6 -27.66 -30.51 -51.88
C PRO A 6 -27.32 -31.07 -50.48
N LEU A 7 -28.20 -30.66 -49.56
CA LEU A 7 -28.29 -30.84 -48.12
C LEU A 7 -28.85 -32.21 -47.64
N LEU A 8 -28.66 -32.43 -46.34
CA LEU A 8 -29.51 -33.14 -45.35
C LEU A 8 -29.17 -34.58 -44.91
N ALA A 9 -28.97 -34.68 -43.58
CA ALA A 9 -28.97 -35.85 -42.69
C ALA A 9 -30.35 -36.56 -42.67
N PRO A 10 -30.62 -37.69 -41.95
CA PRO A 10 -30.28 -37.97 -40.54
C PRO A 10 -29.99 -39.47 -40.22
N VAL A 11 -29.83 -39.82 -38.92
CA VAL A 11 -30.54 -40.94 -38.21
C VAL A 11 -29.74 -41.50 -37.01
N THR A 12 -30.27 -41.16 -35.83
CA THR A 12 -30.49 -41.89 -34.56
C THR A 12 -29.53 -42.96 -34.01
N SER A 13 -29.29 -42.78 -32.71
CA SER A 13 -28.66 -43.61 -31.68
C SER A 13 -29.55 -44.74 -31.11
N ALA A 14 -28.94 -45.87 -30.71
CA ALA A 14 -29.38 -46.70 -29.56
C ALA A 14 -28.27 -47.67 -29.03
N ASN A 15 -28.02 -47.61 -27.71
CA ASN A 15 -27.62 -48.64 -26.71
C ASN A 15 -26.25 -49.39 -26.79
N LEU A 16 -25.26 -49.06 -25.93
CA LEU A 16 -24.89 -49.59 -24.56
C LEU A 16 -23.88 -50.78 -24.62
N PRO A 17 -22.96 -51.04 -23.62
CA PRO A 17 -23.10 -50.76 -22.19
C PRO A 17 -21.84 -50.26 -21.41
N SER A 18 -22.12 -50.01 -20.14
CA SER A 18 -21.34 -49.51 -19.00
C SER A 18 -20.18 -50.37 -18.48
N SER A 19 -19.06 -49.74 -18.17
CA SER A 19 -18.16 -50.11 -17.06
C SER A 19 -17.24 -48.94 -16.70
N GLY A 20 -17.35 -48.40 -15.48
CA GLY A 20 -16.45 -47.37 -14.97
C GLY A 20 -16.98 -46.71 -13.69
N LEU A 21 -16.45 -47.14 -12.55
CA LEU A 21 -16.67 -46.54 -11.23
C LEU A 21 -16.26 -45.05 -11.20
N PRO A 22 -16.92 -44.21 -10.36
CA PRO A 22 -16.61 -42.78 -10.29
C PRO A 22 -15.35 -42.52 -9.46
N ILE A 23 -14.37 -41.86 -10.07
CA ILE A 23 -13.26 -41.19 -9.38
C ILE A 23 -13.75 -39.76 -9.06
N PRO A 24 -13.77 -39.31 -7.80
CA PRO A 24 -14.15 -37.94 -7.49
C PRO A 24 -13.04 -36.97 -7.90
N CYS A 25 -13.35 -36.05 -8.83
CA CYS A 25 -12.56 -34.86 -9.13
C CYS A 25 -12.45 -33.98 -7.89
N ARG A 26 -11.32 -34.08 -7.18
CA ARG A 26 -10.92 -33.15 -6.13
C ARG A 26 -9.47 -32.75 -6.37
N PHE A 27 -9.24 -31.94 -7.40
CA PHE A 27 -7.97 -31.24 -7.63
C PHE A 27 -8.25 -30.03 -8.51
N TYR A 28 -8.45 -28.88 -7.88
CA TYR A 28 -8.17 -27.52 -8.37
C TYR A 28 -8.66 -26.55 -7.29
N PHE A 29 -8.00 -26.53 -6.13
CA PHE A 29 -8.13 -25.51 -5.07
C PHE A 29 -7.18 -25.93 -3.94
N ASP A 30 -5.86 -25.93 -4.20
CA ASP A 30 -4.86 -26.05 -3.14
C ASP A 30 -3.46 -25.68 -3.67
N GLN A 31 -3.31 -24.43 -4.14
CA GLN A 31 -1.98 -23.86 -4.39
C GLN A 31 -1.88 -22.35 -4.16
N ALA A 32 -2.78 -21.80 -3.33
CA ALA A 32 -2.71 -20.42 -2.83
C ALA A 32 -2.54 -20.33 -1.29
N LEU A 33 -2.57 -21.45 -0.55
CA LEU A 33 -2.45 -21.48 0.92
C LEU A 33 -1.16 -22.13 1.44
N GLY A 34 -0.16 -22.31 0.58
CA GLY A 34 1.10 -22.97 0.91
C GLY A 34 2.21 -22.08 1.48
N VAL A 35 1.91 -20.95 2.14
CA VAL A 35 2.91 -20.11 2.84
C VAL A 35 2.31 -19.50 4.12
N ALA A 36 1.71 -20.31 5.00
CA ALA A 36 1.33 -19.86 6.34
C ALA A 36 1.15 -21.03 7.34
N SER A 37 2.04 -22.03 7.36
CA SER A 37 2.08 -22.99 8.47
C SER A 37 3.41 -23.77 8.57
N ARG A 38 4.52 -23.09 8.87
CA ARG A 38 5.72 -23.75 9.42
C ARG A 38 6.50 -22.80 10.35
N ALA A 39 5.98 -22.66 11.57
CA ALA A 39 6.74 -22.19 12.72
C ALA A 39 6.13 -22.82 13.98
N ASN A 40 6.34 -24.12 14.15
CA ASN A 40 6.32 -24.83 15.43
C ASN A 40 6.61 -26.31 15.16
N ASP A 41 7.90 -26.64 15.10
CA ASP A 41 8.40 -27.94 15.57
C ASP A 41 9.94 -27.89 15.52
N ASP A 42 10.53 -27.46 16.63
CA ASP A 42 11.91 -27.84 16.98
C ASP A 42 12.09 -27.72 18.48
N ASN A 43 11.59 -28.72 19.22
CA ASN A 43 12.18 -29.08 20.50
C ASN A 43 11.66 -30.46 20.96
N ARG A 44 12.36 -31.52 20.56
CA ARG A 44 12.51 -32.78 21.33
C ARG A 44 13.48 -33.73 20.63
N LYS A 45 14.71 -33.80 21.14
CA LYS A 45 15.44 -35.04 21.49
C LYS A 45 16.86 -34.71 21.92
N ASN A 46 17.14 -34.85 23.22
CA ASN A 46 18.26 -35.65 23.72
C ASN A 46 18.21 -35.72 25.25
N THR A 47 17.80 -36.88 25.74
CA THR A 47 18.08 -37.39 27.08
C THR A 47 19.35 -38.22 27.02
N GLU A 48 20.36 -37.92 27.85
CA GLU A 48 21.11 -38.87 28.69
C GLU A 48 22.33 -38.16 29.31
N GLY A 49 22.52 -38.33 30.63
CA GLY A 49 23.70 -37.82 31.33
C GLY A 49 23.47 -37.48 32.80
N THR A 50 23.15 -38.48 33.61
CA THR A 50 23.24 -38.41 35.08
C THR A 50 24.67 -38.11 35.53
N ASN A 51 24.87 -37.16 36.45
CA ASN A 51 25.71 -37.39 37.63
C ASN A 51 25.46 -36.39 38.76
N VAL A 52 25.46 -36.98 39.95
CA VAL A 52 25.17 -36.48 41.29
C VAL A 52 26.30 -35.57 41.80
N THR A 53 25.97 -34.48 42.51
CA THR A 53 26.47 -34.16 43.88
C THR A 53 25.88 -32.86 44.44
N THR A 54 25.05 -33.01 45.48
CA THR A 54 24.98 -32.24 46.76
C THR A 54 25.67 -30.88 46.88
N PHE A 55 24.98 -29.85 47.44
CA PHE A 55 25.19 -29.44 48.85
C PHE A 55 24.11 -28.46 49.38
N GLN A 56 23.95 -28.51 50.71
CA GLN A 56 22.87 -27.98 51.57
C GLN A 56 22.87 -26.45 51.82
N LEU A 57 21.68 -25.92 52.08
CA LEU A 57 21.39 -24.69 52.84
C LEU A 57 21.86 -24.81 54.31
N PRO A 58 22.14 -23.67 54.98
CA PRO A 58 21.68 -23.51 56.36
C PRO A 58 21.02 -22.14 56.65
N PRO A 59 20.24 -22.03 57.76
CA PRO A 59 19.33 -20.91 58.05
C PRO A 59 19.79 -20.12 59.32
N PRO A 60 18.96 -19.41 60.13
CA PRO A 60 19.19 -18.00 60.54
C PRO A 60 19.47 -17.80 62.05
N LEU A 61 19.89 -16.59 62.50
CA LEU A 61 19.89 -16.23 63.94
C LEU A 61 19.97 -14.70 64.24
N PHE A 62 18.83 -14.15 64.68
CA PHE A 62 18.47 -13.30 65.85
C PHE A 62 19.35 -12.22 66.56
N LEU A 63 18.64 -11.10 66.89
CA LEU A 63 18.52 -10.26 68.13
C LEU A 63 19.47 -9.07 68.50
N PHE A 64 18.86 -7.84 68.51
CA PHE A 64 18.95 -6.61 69.39
C PHE A 64 20.31 -6.07 69.91
N THR A 65 20.63 -4.76 70.00
CA THR A 65 19.98 -3.62 70.74
C THR A 65 20.53 -2.21 70.39
N LEU A 66 19.64 -1.18 70.46
CA LEU A 66 19.71 0.22 71.02
C LEU A 66 20.76 1.31 70.60
N GLY A 67 20.20 2.51 70.36
CA GLY A 67 20.85 3.86 70.32
C GLY A 67 20.65 4.54 68.96
N GLY A 68 20.16 5.77 68.76
CA GLY A 68 19.88 6.94 69.60
C GLY A 68 19.99 8.19 68.68
N GLU A 69 18.92 8.98 68.61
CA GLU A 69 18.86 10.43 68.31
C GLU A 69 19.16 11.07 66.92
N ARG A 70 18.14 11.88 66.50
CA ARG A 70 18.16 13.21 65.84
C ARG A 70 18.38 13.35 64.32
N GLY A 71 17.26 13.68 63.65
CA GLY A 71 17.09 15.01 63.04
C GLY A 71 17.09 15.10 61.51
N LEU A 72 15.91 15.21 60.89
CA LEU A 72 15.48 16.41 60.17
C LEU A 72 14.00 16.22 59.73
N ARG A 73 13.10 17.01 60.33
CA ARG A 73 11.74 17.19 59.81
C ARG A 73 11.78 18.29 58.76
N THR A 74 11.49 17.97 57.51
CA THR A 74 11.06 18.95 56.51
C THR A 74 9.54 18.81 56.34
N ASN A 75 8.83 19.85 56.76
CA ASN A 75 7.39 20.02 56.53
C ASN A 75 7.15 20.21 55.02
N LEU A 76 6.55 19.23 54.36
CA LEU A 76 5.90 19.42 53.06
C LEU A 76 4.46 19.90 53.31
N ASN A 77 4.30 21.21 53.37
CA ASN A 77 3.00 21.88 53.30
C ASN A 77 2.48 21.75 51.85
N LEU A 78 1.61 20.77 51.59
CA LEU A 78 0.79 20.73 50.37
C LEU A 78 -0.34 21.74 50.52
N LYS A 79 -0.14 22.96 50.00
CA LYS A 79 -1.24 23.90 49.72
C LYS A 79 -1.84 23.51 48.36
N LEU A 80 -3.07 23.03 48.36
CA LEU A 80 -3.91 22.96 47.16
C LEU A 80 -4.30 24.40 46.75
N PRO A 81 -4.31 24.76 45.45
CA PRO A 81 -4.83 26.04 45.01
C PRO A 81 -6.38 26.03 44.99
N ASP A 82 -7.00 27.02 45.64
CA ASP A 82 -8.45 27.24 45.67
C ASP A 82 -9.00 27.89 44.37
N SER A 83 -8.54 27.49 43.18
CA SER A 83 -9.06 28.02 41.91
C SER A 83 -8.90 27.01 40.78
N PRO A 84 -9.87 26.91 39.84
CA PRO A 84 -9.69 26.08 38.65
C PRO A 84 -8.45 26.54 37.88
N PRO A 85 -7.69 25.63 37.24
CA PRO A 85 -6.51 26.00 36.49
C PRO A 85 -6.90 27.00 35.40
N VAL A 86 -6.29 28.18 35.45
CA VAL A 86 -6.32 29.13 34.34
C VAL A 86 -5.41 28.53 33.28
N TRP A 87 -6.01 27.94 32.25
CA TRP A 87 -5.29 27.40 31.10
C TRP A 87 -4.49 28.53 30.43
N GLU A 88 -3.18 28.37 30.31
CA GLU A 88 -2.35 29.32 29.57
C GLU A 88 -2.70 29.22 28.06
N PRO A 89 -2.58 30.30 27.28
CA PRO A 89 -2.89 30.29 25.84
C PRO A 89 -2.08 29.27 25.01
N SER A 90 -1.02 28.70 25.57
CA SER A 90 -0.15 27.66 24.99
C SER A 90 -0.76 26.26 24.91
N ASP A 91 -1.89 26.01 25.57
CA ASP A 91 -2.51 24.67 25.65
C ASP A 91 -3.66 24.46 24.65
N ARG A 92 -3.93 25.43 23.76
CA ARG A 92 -4.99 25.29 22.75
C ARG A 92 -4.45 24.59 21.51
N TRP A 93 -5.19 23.57 21.05
CA TRP A 93 -4.88 22.87 19.80
C TRP A 93 -4.76 23.84 18.62
N THR A 94 -3.71 23.64 17.82
CA THR A 94 -3.43 24.41 16.61
C THR A 94 -3.11 23.49 15.44
N VAL A 95 -3.06 24.07 14.24
CA VAL A 95 -2.60 23.36 13.02
C VAL A 95 -1.17 22.82 13.17
N VAL A 96 -0.32 23.47 13.97
CA VAL A 96 1.05 22.96 14.25
C VAL A 96 0.97 21.61 14.95
N ASN A 97 0.06 21.45 15.92
CA ASN A 97 -0.14 20.17 16.60
C ASN A 97 -0.66 19.09 15.63
N ALA A 98 -1.53 19.45 14.68
CA ALA A 98 -1.97 18.51 13.65
C ALA A 98 -0.83 18.07 12.72
N LYS A 99 0.05 19.00 12.32
CA LYS A 99 1.25 18.68 11.52
C LYS A 99 2.17 17.70 12.25
N GLU A 100 2.37 17.91 13.55
CA GLU A 100 3.15 17.01 14.39
C GLU A 100 2.48 15.65 14.61
N LEU A 101 1.16 15.61 14.75
CA LEU A 101 0.41 14.39 15.01
C LEU A 101 0.39 13.43 13.81
N TYR A 102 0.16 13.97 12.60
CA TYR A 102 0.07 13.20 11.36
C TYR A 102 1.38 13.18 10.56
N ASP A 103 2.42 13.88 11.04
CA ASP A 103 3.76 13.92 10.45
C ASP A 103 3.83 14.33 8.97
N ILE A 104 2.85 15.12 8.51
CA ILE A 104 2.70 15.51 7.10
C ILE A 104 3.94 16.16 6.49
N ASP A 105 4.68 16.95 7.28
CA ASP A 105 5.89 17.64 6.80
C ASP A 105 7.04 16.67 6.50
N ARG A 106 7.05 15.47 7.11
CA ARG A 106 8.11 14.47 6.93
C ARG A 106 7.89 13.63 5.69
N TRP A 107 6.75 12.94 5.61
CA TRP A 107 6.44 12.09 4.47
C TRP A 107 5.98 12.90 3.26
N GLY A 108 5.39 14.10 3.45
CA GLY A 108 4.75 14.87 2.40
C GLY A 108 5.66 15.57 1.39
N LYS A 109 6.99 15.61 1.66
CA LYS A 109 8.03 16.09 0.72
C LYS A 109 7.72 17.46 0.08
N GLY A 110 7.06 18.36 0.82
CA GLY A 110 6.65 19.68 0.34
C GLY A 110 5.46 19.69 -0.64
N TYR A 111 4.95 18.52 -1.06
CA TYR A 111 3.74 18.42 -1.87
C TYR A 111 2.47 18.55 -1.05
N PHE A 112 2.53 18.30 0.25
CA PHE A 112 1.36 18.33 1.13
C PHE A 112 1.63 19.21 2.35
N SER A 113 0.66 20.03 2.72
CA SER A 113 0.72 20.86 3.93
C SER A 113 -0.68 21.07 4.52
N ILE A 114 -0.78 21.81 5.62
CA ILE A 114 -2.07 22.18 6.24
C ILE A 114 -2.12 23.72 6.34
N ASN A 115 -3.24 24.30 5.89
CA ASN A 115 -3.51 25.74 5.97
C ASN A 115 -4.12 26.15 7.32
N ASP A 116 -4.31 27.45 7.54
CA ASP A 116 -4.86 28.00 8.79
C ASP A 116 -6.36 27.66 9.00
N GLU A 117 -7.08 27.29 7.94
CA GLU A 117 -8.46 26.79 8.01
C GLU A 117 -8.51 25.32 8.51
N GLY A 118 -7.36 24.64 8.63
CA GLY A 118 -7.27 23.23 8.97
C GLY A 118 -7.58 22.29 7.81
N HIS A 119 -7.41 22.75 6.56
CA HIS A 119 -7.51 21.93 5.35
C HIS A 119 -6.14 21.50 4.85
N VAL A 120 -6.08 20.31 4.24
CA VAL A 120 -4.89 19.86 3.52
C VAL A 120 -4.76 20.63 2.21
N LEU A 121 -3.55 21.13 1.96
CA LEU A 121 -3.14 21.71 0.69
C LEU A 121 -2.29 20.71 -0.09
N VAL A 122 -2.49 20.67 -1.41
CA VAL A 122 -1.59 20.00 -2.35
C VAL A 122 -0.80 21.07 -3.10
N HIS A 123 0.53 20.93 -3.17
CA HIS A 123 1.46 21.83 -3.86
C HIS A 123 2.09 21.10 -5.05
N PRO A 124 1.48 21.07 -6.24
CA PRO A 124 1.90 20.13 -7.28
C PRO A 124 3.31 20.37 -7.84
N THR A 125 3.87 21.58 -7.68
CA THR A 125 5.26 21.89 -8.04
C THR A 125 6.22 21.94 -6.84
N ALA A 126 5.77 21.52 -5.66
CA ALA A 126 6.44 21.67 -4.36
C ALA A 126 6.70 23.14 -3.94
N GLU A 127 6.11 24.11 -4.64
CA GLU A 127 6.21 25.53 -4.31
C GLU A 127 5.08 25.94 -3.35
N PRO A 128 5.38 26.52 -2.17
CA PRO A 128 4.36 26.83 -1.17
C PRO A 128 3.24 27.76 -1.67
N HIS A 129 3.55 28.64 -2.63
CA HIS A 129 2.60 29.61 -3.17
C HIS A 129 1.72 29.05 -4.29
N LYS A 130 2.01 27.86 -4.83
CA LYS A 130 1.21 27.20 -5.86
C LYS A 130 0.49 25.99 -5.26
N PHE A 131 -0.81 26.09 -5.04
CA PHE A 131 -1.54 25.08 -4.25
C PHE A 131 -3.00 24.86 -4.66
N VAL A 132 -3.53 23.71 -4.25
CA VAL A 132 -4.97 23.36 -4.24
C VAL A 132 -5.40 23.08 -2.81
N ASP A 133 -6.49 23.71 -2.36
CA ASP A 133 -7.18 23.33 -1.13
C ASP A 133 -8.03 22.08 -1.40
N LEU A 134 -7.64 20.96 -0.78
CA LEU A 134 -8.19 19.65 -1.07
C LEU A 134 -9.67 19.53 -0.67
N LYS A 135 -10.06 20.16 0.45
CA LYS A 135 -11.45 20.15 0.91
C LYS A 135 -12.34 20.92 -0.06
N LYS A 136 -11.92 22.12 -0.48
CA LYS A 136 -12.68 22.94 -1.44
C LYS A 136 -12.80 22.27 -2.81
N LEU A 137 -11.75 21.57 -3.24
CA LEU A 137 -11.77 20.77 -4.48
C LEU A 137 -12.81 19.65 -4.37
N VAL A 138 -12.77 18.85 -3.32
CA VAL A 138 -13.70 17.72 -3.11
C VAL A 138 -15.14 18.22 -3.05
N ASP A 139 -15.41 19.30 -2.31
CA ASP A 139 -16.75 19.91 -2.27
C ASP A 139 -17.23 20.36 -3.66
N THR A 140 -16.32 20.92 -4.47
CA THR A 140 -16.64 21.33 -5.84
C THR A 140 -16.92 20.13 -6.75
N LEU A 141 -16.25 19.00 -6.54
CA LEU A 141 -16.47 17.76 -7.30
C LEU A 141 -17.83 17.14 -6.94
N VAL A 142 -18.16 17.06 -5.65
CA VAL A 142 -19.47 16.60 -5.16
C VAL A 142 -20.60 17.45 -5.74
N LEU A 143 -20.47 18.78 -5.73
CA LEU A 143 -21.45 19.70 -6.36
C LEU A 143 -21.62 19.48 -7.88
N ARG A 144 -20.65 18.83 -8.53
CA ARG A 144 -20.70 18.45 -9.96
C ARG A 144 -21.16 17.00 -10.17
N GLY A 145 -21.65 16.35 -9.11
CA GLY A 145 -22.09 14.94 -9.13
C GLY A 145 -20.92 13.98 -9.36
N ILE A 146 -19.76 14.26 -8.77
CA ILE A 146 -18.60 13.36 -8.72
C ILE A 146 -18.39 13.07 -7.23
N ASP A 147 -19.01 12.00 -6.77
CA ASP A 147 -19.06 11.65 -5.34
C ASP A 147 -17.87 10.76 -4.93
N PRO A 148 -17.43 10.81 -3.65
CA PRO A 148 -16.43 9.90 -3.12
C PRO A 148 -16.88 8.42 -3.17
N PRO A 149 -15.94 7.47 -3.27
CA PRO A 149 -14.48 7.66 -3.28
C PRO A 149 -13.95 8.22 -4.61
N ILE A 150 -12.99 9.14 -4.50
CA ILE A 150 -12.34 9.81 -5.64
C ILE A 150 -10.81 9.69 -5.52
N LEU A 151 -10.16 9.25 -6.58
CA LEU A 151 -8.73 9.30 -6.77
C LEU A 151 -8.32 10.60 -7.49
N LEU A 152 -7.63 11.48 -6.79
CA LEU A 152 -7.14 12.74 -7.32
C LEU A 152 -5.70 12.57 -7.81
N ARG A 153 -5.45 12.82 -9.10
CA ARG A 153 -4.11 12.76 -9.71
C ARG A 153 -3.61 14.17 -10.02
N PHE A 154 -2.35 14.43 -9.69
CA PHE A 154 -1.67 15.72 -9.88
C PHE A 154 -0.47 15.54 -10.83
N PRO A 155 -0.65 15.72 -12.15
CA PRO A 155 0.39 15.46 -13.15
C PRO A 155 1.67 16.28 -12.96
N GLU A 156 1.55 17.49 -12.41
CA GLU A 156 2.70 18.37 -12.11
C GLU A 156 3.66 17.76 -11.08
N ILE A 157 3.16 16.91 -10.17
CA ILE A 157 4.01 16.18 -9.21
C ILE A 157 4.90 15.17 -9.95
N LEU A 158 4.39 14.48 -10.98
CA LEU A 158 5.19 13.58 -11.81
C LEU A 158 6.32 14.35 -12.50
N ALA A 159 6.01 15.50 -13.08
CA ALA A 159 7.00 16.36 -13.73
C ALA A 159 8.07 16.83 -12.73
N ASN A 160 7.67 17.23 -11.52
CA ASN A 160 8.59 17.66 -10.48
C ASN A 160 9.49 16.52 -9.98
N GLN A 161 8.96 15.30 -9.79
CA GLN A 161 9.75 14.13 -9.40
C GLN A 161 10.80 13.76 -10.45
N LEU A 162 10.45 13.82 -11.74
CA LEU A 162 11.38 13.58 -12.85
C LEU A 162 12.50 14.63 -12.87
N SER A 163 12.15 15.91 -12.69
CA SER A 163 13.10 17.01 -12.63
C SER A 163 14.07 16.88 -11.44
N GLU A 164 13.56 16.61 -10.24
CA GLU A 164 14.41 16.44 -9.06
C GLU A 164 15.31 15.22 -9.18
N LEU A 165 14.81 14.11 -9.73
CA LEU A 165 15.64 12.93 -10.00
C LEU A 165 16.76 13.25 -11.01
N ASN A 166 16.48 13.99 -12.08
CA ASN A 166 17.51 14.44 -13.01
C ASN A 166 18.57 15.30 -12.32
N LYS A 167 18.10 16.30 -11.55
CA LYS A 167 18.95 17.27 -10.85
C LYS A 167 19.91 16.62 -9.86
N VAL A 168 19.46 15.66 -9.03
CA VAL A 168 20.35 15.01 -8.05
C VAL A 168 21.47 14.21 -8.72
N PHE A 169 21.17 13.54 -9.84
CA PHE A 169 22.17 12.79 -10.60
C PHE A 169 23.11 13.71 -11.35
N LEU A 170 22.63 14.85 -11.89
CA LEU A 170 23.50 15.87 -12.48
C LEU A 170 24.43 16.49 -11.43
N SER A 171 23.94 16.74 -10.21
CA SER A 171 24.79 17.22 -9.10
C SER A 171 25.89 16.21 -8.78
N ALA A 172 25.51 14.94 -8.60
CA ALA A 172 26.45 13.86 -8.34
C ALA A 172 27.50 13.72 -9.47
N ILE A 173 27.06 13.75 -10.73
CA ILE A 173 27.93 13.69 -11.90
C ILE A 173 28.93 14.86 -11.92
N SER A 174 28.46 16.08 -11.66
CA SER A 174 29.29 17.28 -11.65
C SER A 174 30.30 17.28 -10.50
N GLU A 175 29.88 16.90 -9.30
CA GLU A 175 30.74 16.85 -8.11
C GLU A 175 31.86 15.82 -8.27
N HIS A 176 31.55 14.70 -8.89
CA HIS A 176 32.48 13.59 -9.11
C HIS A 176 33.28 13.70 -10.43
N ASN A 177 33.01 14.72 -11.27
CA ASN A 177 33.55 14.80 -12.64
C ASN A 177 33.32 13.51 -13.45
N TYR A 178 32.14 12.91 -13.29
CA TYR A 178 31.79 11.69 -14.00
C TYR A 178 31.61 11.97 -15.49
N GLN A 179 32.27 11.16 -16.35
CA GLN A 179 32.30 11.40 -17.80
C GLN A 179 31.09 10.84 -18.57
N GLY A 180 30.30 9.98 -17.93
CA GLY A 180 29.06 9.43 -18.51
C GLY A 180 27.85 10.33 -18.27
N GLN A 181 26.70 9.94 -18.81
CA GLN A 181 25.43 10.65 -18.65
C GLN A 181 24.49 9.91 -17.68
N TYR A 182 23.35 10.53 -17.38
CA TYR A 182 22.26 9.91 -16.64
C TYR A 182 20.97 9.87 -17.46
N ARG A 183 20.25 8.75 -17.40
CA ARG A 183 18.89 8.60 -17.94
C ARG A 183 18.00 7.87 -16.93
N CYS A 184 16.81 8.39 -16.68
CA CYS A 184 15.77 7.61 -16.03
C CYS A 184 14.92 6.91 -17.10
N VAL A 185 14.51 5.68 -16.82
CA VAL A 185 13.58 4.92 -17.67
C VAL A 185 12.40 4.53 -16.79
N TYR A 186 11.18 4.98 -17.11
CA TYR A 186 10.03 4.70 -16.27
C TYR A 186 9.45 3.30 -16.55
N PRO A 187 9.49 2.37 -15.59
CA PRO A 187 8.87 1.06 -15.75
C PRO A 187 7.36 1.16 -15.62
N ILE A 188 6.65 0.97 -16.74
CA ILE A 188 5.19 1.23 -16.76
C ILE A 188 4.42 0.25 -15.87
N LYS A 189 5.03 -0.88 -15.48
CA LYS A 189 4.46 -1.83 -14.51
C LYS A 189 4.00 -1.22 -13.19
N VAL A 190 4.58 -0.07 -12.83
CA VAL A 190 4.24 0.66 -11.60
C VAL A 190 2.90 1.39 -11.74
N ASN A 191 2.62 1.95 -12.92
CA ASN A 191 1.36 2.59 -13.25
C ASN A 191 1.20 2.70 -14.78
N GLN A 192 0.38 1.82 -15.35
CA GLN A 192 0.14 1.71 -16.80
C GLN A 192 -0.96 2.65 -17.29
N GLN A 193 -1.56 3.45 -16.41
CA GLN A 193 -2.66 4.34 -16.77
C GLN A 193 -2.20 5.28 -17.88
N ARG A 194 -2.92 5.29 -19.00
CA ARG A 194 -2.51 5.98 -20.24
C ARG A 194 -2.01 7.40 -19.99
N GLN A 195 -2.79 8.19 -19.24
CA GLN A 195 -2.47 9.59 -18.94
C GLN A 195 -1.23 9.76 -18.07
N VAL A 196 -0.94 8.80 -17.17
CA VAL A 196 0.28 8.82 -16.33
C VAL A 196 1.49 8.55 -17.20
N VAL A 197 1.44 7.53 -18.06
CA VAL A 197 2.54 7.19 -18.98
C VAL A 197 2.76 8.29 -20.02
N GLU A 198 1.69 8.86 -20.60
CA GLU A 198 1.77 9.98 -21.54
C GLU A 198 2.43 11.21 -20.91
N GLU A 199 2.04 11.59 -19.68
CA GLU A 199 2.65 12.73 -18.99
C GLU A 199 4.11 12.47 -18.63
N ILE A 200 4.45 11.28 -18.11
CA ILE A 200 5.84 10.92 -17.80
C ILE A 200 6.71 10.96 -19.05
N ASN A 201 6.24 10.38 -20.17
CA ASN A 201 6.96 10.39 -21.44
C ASN A 201 7.19 11.83 -21.94
N LYS A 202 6.13 12.65 -21.91
CA LYS A 202 6.17 14.05 -22.32
C LYS A 202 7.16 14.87 -21.48
N CYS A 203 7.09 14.77 -20.16
CA CYS A 203 7.92 15.53 -19.24
C CYS A 203 9.38 15.02 -19.21
N GLY A 204 9.57 13.71 -19.40
CA GLY A 204 10.87 13.05 -19.42
C GLY A 204 11.70 13.31 -20.68
N ARG A 205 11.05 13.62 -21.82
CA ARG A 205 11.71 13.81 -23.12
C ARG A 205 12.84 14.84 -23.07
N GLN A 206 12.66 15.96 -22.37
CA GLN A 206 13.67 17.02 -22.26
C GLN A 206 14.97 16.55 -21.58
N TYR A 207 14.91 15.46 -20.80
CA TYR A 207 16.04 14.87 -20.09
C TYR A 207 16.60 13.63 -20.78
N GLY A 208 16.06 13.25 -21.95
CA GLY A 208 16.39 11.98 -22.61
C GLY A 208 15.95 10.75 -21.82
N PHE A 209 14.89 10.88 -21.01
CA PHE A 209 14.33 9.77 -20.24
C PHE A 209 13.48 8.85 -21.13
N GLY A 210 13.39 7.58 -20.73
CA GLY A 210 12.76 6.51 -21.50
C GLY A 210 11.60 5.81 -20.79
N LEU A 211 11.13 4.73 -21.38
CA LEU A 211 10.09 3.85 -20.86
C LEU A 211 10.59 2.39 -20.80
N GLU A 212 10.15 1.65 -19.79
CA GLU A 212 10.42 0.21 -19.68
C GLU A 212 9.13 -0.60 -19.75
N ALA A 213 9.21 -1.72 -20.46
CA ALA A 213 8.13 -2.69 -20.60
C ALA A 213 8.60 -4.05 -20.07
N GLY A 214 7.85 -4.63 -19.14
CA GLY A 214 8.12 -5.94 -18.54
C GLY A 214 7.29 -7.09 -19.12
N SER A 215 6.42 -6.83 -20.09
CA SER A 215 5.55 -7.85 -20.70
C SER A 215 5.11 -7.48 -22.13
N LYS A 216 4.53 -8.45 -22.86
CA LYS A 216 4.05 -8.23 -24.24
C LYS A 216 3.00 -7.11 -24.33
N PRO A 217 1.95 -7.06 -23.49
CA PRO A 217 0.98 -5.96 -23.52
C PRO A 217 1.62 -4.59 -23.23
N GLU A 218 2.55 -4.55 -22.27
CA GLU A 218 3.29 -3.33 -21.93
C GLU A 218 4.16 -2.86 -23.09
N LEU A 219 4.84 -3.77 -23.80
CA LEU A 219 5.62 -3.44 -24.99
C LEU A 219 4.76 -2.80 -26.06
N LEU A 220 3.57 -3.34 -26.32
CA LEU A 220 2.66 -2.78 -27.32
C LEU A 220 2.20 -1.36 -26.95
N ALA A 221 1.90 -1.12 -25.67
CA ALA A 221 1.57 0.21 -25.17
C ALA A 221 2.75 1.19 -25.30
N VAL A 222 3.94 0.80 -24.82
CA VAL A 222 5.14 1.63 -24.85
C VAL A 222 5.58 1.93 -26.28
N ALA A 223 5.60 0.94 -27.17
CA ALA A 223 6.01 1.13 -28.57
C ALA A 223 5.06 2.07 -29.35
N ALA A 224 3.81 2.19 -28.92
CA ALA A 224 2.85 3.13 -29.48
C ALA A 224 3.03 4.55 -28.93
N ILE A 225 3.29 4.70 -27.63
CA ILE A 225 3.41 6.01 -26.94
C ILE A 225 4.78 6.67 -27.18
N ALA A 226 5.85 5.88 -27.19
CA ALA A 226 7.22 6.36 -27.38
C ALA A 226 7.42 6.97 -28.78
N ASP A 227 8.29 7.97 -28.90
CA ASP A 227 8.80 8.42 -30.20
C ASP A 227 10.09 7.66 -30.57
N ASN A 228 10.78 8.06 -31.64
CA ASN A 228 12.02 7.38 -32.07
C ASN A 228 13.25 7.77 -31.23
N GLU A 229 13.15 8.84 -30.46
CA GLU A 229 14.22 9.36 -29.58
C GLU A 229 14.05 8.86 -28.14
N THR A 230 12.85 8.43 -27.74
CA THR A 230 12.56 7.82 -26.44
C THR A 230 13.23 6.43 -26.33
N PRO A 231 14.16 6.22 -25.37
CA PRO A 231 14.71 4.89 -25.11
C PRO A 231 13.64 3.95 -24.57
N ILE A 232 13.61 2.72 -25.08
CA ILE A 232 12.72 1.64 -24.65
C ILE A 232 13.56 0.47 -24.15
N ILE A 233 13.40 0.12 -22.88
CA ILE A 233 14.00 -1.08 -22.28
C ILE A 233 12.93 -2.18 -22.18
N CYS A 234 13.28 -3.40 -22.55
CA CYS A 234 12.34 -4.53 -22.57
C CYS A 234 12.83 -5.66 -21.67
N ASN A 235 12.19 -5.80 -20.51
CA ASN A 235 12.43 -6.87 -19.55
C ASN A 235 11.30 -7.91 -19.57
N GLY A 236 11.34 -8.85 -18.62
CA GLY A 236 10.36 -9.91 -18.45
C GLY A 236 10.60 -11.13 -19.34
N PHE A 237 9.71 -12.10 -19.26
CA PHE A 237 9.81 -13.32 -20.06
C PHE A 237 9.41 -13.04 -21.51
N LYS A 238 10.29 -13.37 -22.47
CA LYS A 238 10.08 -13.04 -23.89
C LYS A 238 9.92 -14.30 -24.72
N ASP A 239 8.79 -14.38 -25.42
CA ASP A 239 8.52 -15.40 -26.43
C ASP A 239 8.90 -14.91 -27.84
N ASP A 240 8.60 -15.73 -28.85
CA ASP A 240 8.92 -15.44 -30.25
C ASP A 240 8.26 -14.12 -30.72
N GLU A 241 6.98 -13.91 -30.36
CA GLU A 241 6.19 -12.73 -30.74
C GLU A 241 6.71 -11.44 -30.08
N TYR A 242 7.08 -11.51 -28.80
CA TYR A 242 7.70 -10.38 -28.11
C TYR A 242 8.98 -9.94 -28.84
N ILE A 243 9.91 -10.88 -29.06
CA ILE A 243 11.21 -10.55 -29.68
C ILE A 243 11.03 -10.08 -31.13
N GLU A 244 10.13 -10.69 -31.90
CA GLU A 244 9.78 -10.22 -33.24
C GLU A 244 9.30 -8.77 -33.21
N MET A 245 8.41 -8.43 -32.28
CA MET A 245 7.93 -7.06 -32.10
C MET A 245 9.07 -6.09 -31.75
N CYS A 246 10.03 -6.47 -30.91
CA CYS A 246 11.22 -5.64 -30.67
C CYS A 246 12.02 -5.37 -31.95
N MET A 247 12.20 -6.38 -32.80
CA MET A 247 12.92 -6.22 -34.07
C MET A 247 12.15 -5.37 -35.08
N LEU A 248 10.82 -5.52 -35.15
CA LEU A 248 9.96 -4.69 -35.97
C LEU A 248 9.97 -3.23 -35.51
N ALA A 249 9.86 -2.99 -34.20
CA ALA A 249 9.97 -1.65 -33.62
C ALA A 249 11.34 -1.03 -33.94
N ARG A 250 12.43 -1.80 -33.83
CA ARG A 250 13.77 -1.35 -34.20
C ARG A 250 13.85 -0.99 -35.69
N LYS A 251 13.22 -1.79 -36.56
CA LYS A 251 13.16 -1.55 -38.01
C LYS A 251 12.42 -0.26 -38.38
N VAL A 252 11.39 0.10 -37.60
CA VAL A 252 10.66 1.37 -37.74
C VAL A 252 11.47 2.58 -37.23
N GLY A 253 12.54 2.34 -36.47
CA GLY A 253 13.45 3.37 -35.97
C GLY A 253 13.36 3.64 -34.48
N ARG A 254 12.65 2.80 -33.71
CA ARG A 254 12.62 2.93 -32.24
C ARG A 254 14.00 2.65 -31.63
N ASP A 255 14.36 3.42 -30.60
CA ASP A 255 15.50 3.12 -29.73
C ASP A 255 15.10 2.05 -28.70
N ILE A 256 15.11 0.79 -29.11
CA ILE A 256 14.59 -0.33 -28.31
C ILE A 256 15.68 -1.36 -28.02
N THR A 257 15.79 -1.74 -26.75
CA THR A 257 16.80 -2.68 -26.23
C THR A 257 16.12 -3.85 -25.51
N PRO A 258 15.92 -5.01 -26.15
CA PRO A 258 15.60 -6.26 -25.46
C PRO A 258 16.72 -6.68 -24.51
N VAL A 259 16.38 -6.82 -23.22
CA VAL A 259 17.30 -7.30 -22.17
C VAL A 259 17.17 -8.81 -22.06
N VAL A 260 18.25 -9.54 -22.34
CA VAL A 260 18.30 -11.00 -22.19
C VAL A 260 18.24 -11.35 -20.71
N GLU A 261 17.15 -12.00 -20.30
CA GLU A 261 16.94 -12.46 -18.92
C GLU A 261 17.09 -13.98 -18.79
N LYS A 262 17.01 -14.69 -19.93
CA LYS A 262 17.26 -16.12 -20.04
C LYS A 262 18.11 -16.38 -21.27
N PHE A 263 19.13 -17.23 -21.15
CA PHE A 263 20.10 -17.46 -22.23
C PHE A 263 19.46 -17.82 -23.58
N THR A 264 18.36 -18.59 -23.56
CA THR A 264 17.63 -19.00 -24.78
C THR A 264 16.99 -17.82 -25.55
N GLU A 265 16.76 -16.67 -24.91
CA GLU A 265 16.22 -15.48 -25.57
C GLU A 265 17.21 -14.90 -26.59
N LEU A 266 18.52 -15.11 -26.38
CA LEU A 266 19.56 -14.66 -27.31
C LEU A 266 19.40 -15.31 -28.69
N GLU A 267 19.06 -16.60 -28.73
CA GLU A 267 18.82 -17.32 -29.98
C GLU A 267 17.60 -16.75 -30.73
N LEU A 268 16.55 -16.35 -30.01
CA LEU A 268 15.38 -15.71 -30.60
C LEU A 268 15.72 -14.33 -31.17
N ILE A 269 16.52 -13.54 -30.45
CA ILE A 269 16.97 -12.21 -30.92
C ILE A 269 17.75 -12.37 -32.23
N LEU A 270 18.70 -13.30 -32.30
CA LEU A 270 19.51 -13.54 -33.49
C LEU A 270 18.66 -14.01 -34.67
N LYS A 271 17.72 -14.93 -34.44
CA LYS A 271 16.77 -15.44 -35.44
C LYS A 271 15.98 -14.29 -36.07
N HIS A 272 15.32 -13.46 -35.25
CA HIS A 272 14.45 -12.40 -35.74
C HIS A 272 15.21 -11.20 -36.30
N ALA A 273 16.37 -10.85 -35.71
CA ALA A 273 17.24 -9.82 -36.25
C ALA A 273 17.68 -10.15 -37.68
N ALA A 274 18.09 -11.40 -37.94
CA ALA A 274 18.44 -11.88 -39.27
C ALA A 274 17.24 -11.87 -40.23
N ALA A 275 16.07 -12.37 -39.79
CA ALA A 275 14.86 -12.38 -40.60
C ALA A 275 14.39 -10.97 -41.01
N MET A 276 14.55 -9.99 -40.11
CA MET A 276 14.11 -8.61 -40.34
C MET A 276 15.18 -7.73 -40.98
N GLY A 277 16.42 -8.19 -41.06
CA GLY A 277 17.55 -7.43 -41.60
C GLY A 277 17.95 -6.24 -40.72
N VAL A 278 17.82 -6.38 -39.40
CA VAL A 278 18.16 -5.33 -38.42
C VAL A 278 19.36 -5.74 -37.58
N ARG A 279 20.22 -4.77 -37.23
CA ARG A 279 21.26 -4.96 -36.21
C ARG A 279 20.67 -4.57 -34.85
N PRO A 280 20.50 -5.51 -33.91
CA PRO A 280 19.79 -5.25 -32.65
C PRO A 280 20.67 -4.48 -31.65
N ALA A 281 20.05 -3.75 -30.73
CA ALA A 281 20.65 -3.41 -29.45
C ALA A 281 20.24 -4.49 -28.44
N ILE A 282 21.18 -5.00 -27.66
CA ILE A 282 20.96 -6.13 -26.73
C ILE A 282 21.41 -5.69 -25.34
N GLY A 283 20.53 -5.86 -24.36
CA GLY A 283 20.86 -5.78 -22.94
C GLY A 283 21.13 -7.15 -22.36
N LEU A 284 21.95 -7.24 -21.31
CA LEU A 284 22.15 -8.47 -20.53
C LEU A 284 21.76 -8.20 -19.08
N ARG A 285 20.78 -8.93 -18.54
CA ARG A 285 20.47 -8.88 -17.11
C ARG A 285 21.35 -9.88 -16.37
N VAL A 286 22.07 -9.44 -15.34
CA VAL A 286 22.93 -10.32 -14.53
C VAL A 286 22.37 -10.58 -13.14
N LYS A 287 22.56 -11.81 -12.66
CA LYS A 287 22.30 -12.22 -11.29
C LYS A 287 23.49 -11.83 -10.42
N LEU A 288 23.24 -10.99 -9.45
CA LEU A 288 24.22 -10.59 -8.44
C LEU A 288 24.24 -11.61 -7.28
N ALA A 289 25.39 -11.74 -6.62
CA ALA A 289 25.54 -12.43 -5.35
C ALA A 289 24.92 -11.60 -4.21
N SER A 290 25.01 -10.27 -4.33
CA SER A 290 24.36 -9.30 -3.45
C SER A 290 22.84 -9.51 -3.45
N ARG A 291 22.23 -9.63 -2.25
CA ARG A 291 20.79 -9.83 -2.07
C ARG A 291 20.05 -8.49 -1.88
N GLY A 292 18.78 -8.45 -2.30
CA GLY A 292 17.88 -7.35 -1.98
C GLY A 292 17.53 -7.27 -0.49
N ALA A 293 16.78 -6.24 -0.12
CA ALA A 293 16.31 -5.97 1.25
C ALA A 293 14.78 -5.90 1.33
N GLY A 294 14.26 -5.83 2.56
CA GLY A 294 12.83 -5.66 2.82
C GLY A 294 11.94 -6.78 2.28
N ARG A 295 10.66 -6.46 2.05
CA ARG A 295 9.59 -7.39 1.62
C ARG A 295 9.84 -8.04 0.26
N TRP A 296 10.66 -7.42 -0.59
CA TRP A 296 10.96 -7.86 -1.95
C TRP A 296 12.30 -8.60 -2.09
N LYS A 297 12.90 -9.06 -0.98
CA LYS A 297 14.21 -9.74 -0.93
C LYS A 297 14.39 -10.89 -1.92
N SER A 298 13.32 -11.62 -2.25
CA SER A 298 13.34 -12.74 -3.21
C SER A 298 13.56 -12.31 -4.67
N SER A 299 13.42 -11.02 -4.98
CA SER A 299 13.56 -10.48 -6.34
C SER A 299 15.02 -10.38 -6.80
N GLY A 300 15.97 -10.32 -5.85
CA GLY A 300 17.41 -10.24 -6.10
C GLY A 300 18.20 -11.50 -5.71
N GLY A 301 19.49 -11.52 -6.03
CA GLY A 301 20.39 -12.62 -5.68
C GLY A 301 20.36 -13.81 -6.65
N TYR A 302 21.20 -14.83 -6.38
CA TYR A 302 21.31 -16.06 -7.19
C TYR A 302 19.99 -16.82 -7.42
N ARG A 303 19.01 -16.71 -6.50
CA ARG A 303 17.71 -17.38 -6.60
C ARG A 303 16.65 -16.56 -7.33
N SER A 304 17.00 -15.40 -7.88
CA SER A 304 16.07 -14.59 -8.66
C SER A 304 15.53 -15.37 -9.87
N LYS A 305 14.24 -15.16 -10.17
CA LYS A 305 13.53 -15.79 -11.30
C LYS A 305 14.16 -15.41 -12.64
N PHE A 306 14.77 -14.22 -12.74
CA PHE A 306 15.26 -13.64 -13.97
C PHE A 306 16.75 -13.31 -13.88
N GLY A 307 17.40 -13.22 -15.05
CA GLY A 307 18.79 -12.86 -15.19
C GLY A 307 19.72 -14.05 -15.43
N LEU A 308 20.81 -13.75 -16.11
CA LEU A 308 21.90 -14.65 -16.41
C LEU A 308 22.83 -14.76 -15.21
N THR A 309 23.30 -15.96 -14.92
CA THR A 309 24.53 -16.12 -14.14
C THR A 309 25.70 -15.43 -14.85
N VAL A 310 26.75 -15.07 -14.12
CA VAL A 310 27.96 -14.48 -14.74
C VAL A 310 28.52 -15.39 -15.84
N THR A 311 28.49 -16.70 -15.63
CA THR A 311 28.87 -17.70 -16.64
C THR A 311 28.03 -17.61 -17.91
N GLU A 312 26.70 -17.49 -17.78
CA GLU A 312 25.81 -17.32 -18.93
C GLU A 312 26.00 -15.97 -19.63
N ALA A 313 26.30 -14.89 -18.90
CA ALA A 313 26.57 -13.57 -19.48
C ALA A 313 27.86 -13.57 -20.32
N VAL A 314 28.94 -14.19 -19.82
CA VAL A 314 30.18 -14.39 -20.59
C VAL A 314 29.91 -15.25 -21.83
N ARG A 315 29.18 -16.37 -21.67
CA ARG A 315 28.79 -17.23 -22.80
C ARG A 315 27.95 -16.48 -23.83
N ALA A 316 27.07 -15.58 -23.41
CA ALA A 316 26.24 -14.76 -24.30
C ALA A 316 27.11 -13.83 -25.15
N LEU A 317 28.11 -13.19 -24.53
CA LEU A 317 29.09 -12.37 -25.25
C LEU A 317 29.92 -13.21 -26.23
N GLU A 318 30.39 -14.39 -25.84
CA GLU A 318 31.12 -15.30 -26.72
C GLU A 318 30.28 -15.75 -27.94
N THR A 319 28.99 -16.03 -27.70
CA THR A 319 28.05 -16.40 -28.76
C THR A 319 27.86 -15.25 -29.75
N LEU A 320 27.75 -14.01 -29.27
CA LEU A 320 27.63 -12.82 -30.10
C LEU A 320 28.93 -12.51 -30.88
N LYS A 321 30.10 -12.70 -30.26
CA LYS A 321 31.39 -12.60 -30.95
C LYS A 321 31.52 -13.58 -32.10
N ALA A 322 31.07 -14.81 -31.92
CA ALA A 322 31.14 -15.84 -32.96
C ALA A 322 30.37 -15.46 -34.24
N VAL A 323 29.40 -14.55 -34.14
CA VAL A 323 28.62 -14.01 -35.27
C VAL A 323 28.95 -12.53 -35.57
N GLY A 324 30.00 -11.97 -34.98
CA GLY A 324 30.43 -10.59 -35.18
C GLY A 324 29.41 -9.54 -34.73
N MET A 325 28.74 -9.78 -33.60
CA MET A 325 27.71 -8.92 -32.99
C MET A 325 28.03 -8.52 -31.54
N GLU A 326 29.29 -8.61 -31.11
CA GLU A 326 29.72 -8.19 -29.77
C GLU A 326 29.46 -6.71 -29.48
N ASP A 327 29.46 -5.87 -30.52
CA ASP A 327 29.10 -4.44 -30.48
C ASP A 327 27.62 -4.21 -30.18
N CYS A 328 26.76 -5.23 -30.39
CA CYS A 328 25.33 -5.16 -30.13
C CYS A 328 25.01 -5.28 -28.63
N VAL A 329 25.94 -5.76 -27.79
CA VAL A 329 25.78 -5.78 -26.33
C VAL A 329 25.95 -4.36 -25.79
N LYS A 330 24.87 -3.60 -25.71
CA LYS A 330 24.87 -2.17 -25.37
C LYS A 330 24.63 -1.89 -23.89
N LEU A 331 23.90 -2.76 -23.19
CA LEU A 331 23.40 -2.47 -21.85
C LEU A 331 23.65 -3.64 -20.89
N LEU A 332 24.18 -3.35 -19.70
CA LEU A 332 24.20 -4.29 -18.59
C LEU A 332 23.13 -3.86 -17.58
N HIS A 333 22.25 -4.78 -17.19
CA HIS A 333 21.14 -4.52 -16.28
C HIS A 333 21.23 -5.40 -15.02
N PHE A 334 20.82 -4.87 -13.88
CA PHE A 334 20.47 -5.66 -12.71
C PHE A 334 19.27 -5.04 -11.99
N HIS A 335 18.61 -5.84 -11.15
CA HIS A 335 17.50 -5.34 -10.35
C HIS A 335 17.47 -6.02 -8.98
N LEU A 336 17.47 -5.21 -7.91
CA LEU A 336 17.47 -5.68 -6.52
C LEU A 336 16.08 -6.03 -5.98
N GLY A 337 15.03 -5.48 -6.58
CA GLY A 337 13.66 -5.46 -6.07
C GLY A 337 13.13 -4.04 -5.89
N SER A 338 11.86 -3.90 -5.50
CA SER A 338 11.26 -2.60 -5.16
C SER A 338 11.54 -2.24 -3.69
N GLN A 339 11.52 -0.94 -3.36
CA GLN A 339 11.59 -0.42 -1.99
C GLN A 339 12.77 -0.99 -1.19
N ILE A 340 14.00 -0.76 -1.68
CA ILE A 340 15.20 -1.16 -0.95
C ILE A 340 15.39 -0.17 0.19
N THR A 341 15.18 -0.61 1.43
CA THR A 341 15.14 0.27 2.61
C THR A 341 16.53 0.71 3.08
N ASN A 342 17.57 -0.08 2.79
CA ASN A 342 18.93 0.16 3.28
C ASN A 342 19.94 0.37 2.14
N ILE A 343 20.56 1.56 2.13
CA ILE A 343 21.49 2.01 1.09
C ILE A 343 22.69 1.09 0.90
N ARG A 344 23.14 0.38 1.94
CA ARG A 344 24.29 -0.54 1.86
C ARG A 344 24.06 -1.67 0.85
N HIS A 345 22.82 -2.13 0.67
CA HIS A 345 22.49 -3.15 -0.32
C HIS A 345 22.61 -2.61 -1.75
N ILE A 346 22.24 -1.34 -1.96
CA ILE A 346 22.40 -0.66 -3.24
C ILE A 346 23.88 -0.51 -3.57
N LYS A 347 24.69 0.00 -2.63
CA LYS A 347 26.15 0.13 -2.79
C LYS A 347 26.80 -1.20 -3.18
N GLY A 348 26.51 -2.27 -2.44
CA GLY A 348 27.06 -3.60 -2.71
C GLY A 348 26.73 -4.12 -4.10
N ALA A 349 25.47 -3.97 -4.53
CA ALA A 349 25.02 -4.41 -5.84
C ALA A 349 25.64 -3.61 -6.99
N VAL A 350 25.72 -2.28 -6.84
CA VAL A 350 26.33 -1.38 -7.84
C VAL A 350 27.81 -1.72 -8.04
N ILE A 351 28.56 -1.94 -6.96
CA ILE A 351 29.98 -2.33 -7.03
C ILE A 351 30.13 -3.64 -7.80
N GLU A 352 29.32 -4.64 -7.46
CA GLU A 352 29.36 -5.95 -8.12
C GLU A 352 29.01 -5.84 -9.62
N ALA A 353 27.94 -5.12 -9.97
CA ALA A 353 27.52 -4.93 -11.34
C ALA A 353 28.54 -4.12 -12.16
N ALA A 354 29.15 -3.08 -11.57
CA ALA A 354 30.19 -2.29 -12.22
C ALA A 354 31.43 -3.14 -12.54
N ARG A 355 31.79 -4.10 -11.67
CA ARG A 355 32.89 -5.04 -11.95
C ARG A 355 32.57 -5.92 -13.16
N VAL A 356 31.35 -6.48 -13.20
CA VAL A 356 30.88 -7.28 -14.35
C VAL A 356 30.85 -6.44 -15.64
N TYR A 357 30.40 -5.19 -15.56
CA TYR A 357 30.38 -4.26 -16.69
C TYR A 357 31.78 -4.06 -17.27
N VAL A 358 32.74 -3.71 -16.41
CA VAL A 358 34.13 -3.48 -16.81
C VAL A 358 34.75 -4.72 -17.46
N ASP A 359 34.56 -5.90 -16.87
CA ASP A 359 35.12 -7.14 -17.41
C ASP A 359 34.52 -7.49 -18.79
N LEU A 360 33.21 -7.36 -18.96
CA LEU A 360 32.56 -7.59 -20.26
C LEU A 360 33.00 -6.55 -21.30
N LYS A 361 33.16 -5.28 -20.89
CA LYS A 361 33.65 -4.20 -21.76
C LYS A 361 35.08 -4.46 -22.22
N LYS A 362 36.00 -4.87 -21.33
CA LYS A 362 37.38 -5.26 -21.66
C LYS A 362 37.44 -6.47 -22.59
N GLN A 363 36.48 -7.37 -22.49
CA GLN A 363 36.33 -8.48 -23.41
C GLN A 363 35.78 -8.05 -24.78
N GLY A 364 35.46 -6.78 -25.02
CA GLY A 364 35.04 -6.27 -26.33
C GLY A 364 33.53 -6.09 -26.50
N ALA A 365 32.73 -6.23 -25.44
CA ALA A 365 31.32 -5.90 -25.51
C ALA A 365 31.11 -4.41 -25.85
N GLY A 366 30.11 -4.10 -26.68
CA GLY A 366 29.72 -2.75 -27.06
C GLY A 366 29.08 -1.91 -25.95
N LEU A 367 29.33 -2.22 -24.67
CA LEU A 367 28.60 -1.69 -23.52
C LEU A 367 28.71 -0.17 -23.40
N GLU A 368 27.57 0.50 -23.31
CA GLU A 368 27.42 1.95 -23.19
C GLU A 368 26.57 2.33 -21.97
N PHE A 369 25.70 1.43 -21.52
CA PHE A 369 24.75 1.67 -20.44
C PHE A 369 24.96 0.69 -19.29
N LEU A 370 24.93 1.21 -18.08
CA LEU A 370 24.80 0.43 -16.85
C LEU A 370 23.49 0.80 -16.19
N ASP A 371 22.54 -0.12 -16.28
CA ASP A 371 21.20 0.00 -15.72
C ASP A 371 21.14 -0.65 -14.35
N VAL A 372 20.92 0.18 -13.33
CA VAL A 372 20.83 -0.25 -11.93
C VAL A 372 19.41 -0.69 -11.55
N GLY A 373 18.48 -0.66 -12.51
CA GLY A 373 17.08 -1.02 -12.35
C GLY A 373 16.35 -0.10 -11.37
N GLY A 374 15.21 -0.59 -10.88
CA GLY A 374 14.49 0.06 -9.78
C GLY A 374 15.09 -0.26 -8.41
N GLY A 375 14.44 0.23 -7.36
CA GLY A 375 14.80 -0.08 -5.97
C GLY A 375 14.93 1.15 -5.08
N LEU A 376 15.05 2.35 -5.67
CA LEU A 376 14.87 3.62 -4.97
C LEU A 376 13.52 3.58 -4.22
N GLY A 377 13.60 3.57 -2.89
CA GLY A 377 12.43 3.50 -2.02
C GLY A 377 11.84 4.87 -1.72
N ILE A 378 10.65 4.84 -1.13
CA ILE A 378 9.92 6.02 -0.65
C ILE A 378 9.78 5.95 0.87
N ASP A 379 9.93 7.10 1.52
CA ASP A 379 9.70 7.24 2.94
C ASP A 379 8.18 7.43 3.20
N TYR A 380 7.44 6.33 3.34
CA TYR A 380 5.98 6.38 3.53
C TYR A 380 5.61 6.81 4.95
N ASP A 381 6.41 6.47 5.96
CA ASP A 381 6.12 6.82 7.36
C ASP A 381 6.82 8.10 7.86
N GLY A 382 7.80 8.63 7.12
CA GLY A 382 8.53 9.85 7.49
C GLY A 382 9.63 9.63 8.54
N SER A 383 9.96 8.37 8.85
CA SER A 383 10.95 8.01 9.87
C SER A 383 12.39 8.14 9.39
N GLN A 384 12.63 8.04 8.08
CA GLN A 384 13.97 7.93 7.47
C GLN A 384 14.83 6.80 8.08
N THR A 385 14.23 5.61 8.24
CA THR A 385 14.88 4.44 8.82
C THR A 385 14.95 3.28 7.81
N ASP A 386 15.63 2.18 8.16
CA ASP A 386 15.63 0.98 7.31
C ASP A 386 14.40 0.09 7.52
N PHE A 387 13.36 0.61 8.20
CA PHE A 387 12.06 -0.02 8.36
C PHE A 387 11.37 -0.27 7.02
N GLU A 388 10.48 -1.27 6.96
CA GLU A 388 9.92 -1.80 5.71
C GLU A 388 9.14 -0.77 4.89
N SER A 389 8.54 0.23 5.54
CA SER A 389 7.80 1.31 4.88
C SER A 389 8.60 2.62 4.76
N SER A 390 9.91 2.59 5.02
CA SER A 390 10.80 3.76 4.96
C SER A 390 12.09 3.46 4.18
N VAL A 391 12.99 4.44 4.16
CA VAL A 391 14.36 4.33 3.63
C VAL A 391 15.36 5.06 4.52
N ASN A 392 16.54 4.48 4.74
CA ASN A 392 17.59 5.09 5.57
C ASN A 392 18.54 6.02 4.80
N TYR A 393 18.11 6.53 3.65
CA TYR A 393 18.93 7.33 2.75
C TYR A 393 18.11 8.40 2.04
N THR A 394 18.81 9.45 1.63
CA THR A 394 18.21 10.53 0.83
C THR A 394 18.33 10.24 -0.67
N LEU A 395 17.53 10.94 -1.47
CA LEU A 395 17.62 10.89 -2.92
C LEU A 395 19.01 11.31 -3.43
N GLN A 396 19.64 12.31 -2.79
CA GLN A 396 20.99 12.76 -3.15
C GLN A 396 22.05 11.72 -2.78
N GLU A 397 21.95 11.09 -1.61
CA GLU A 397 22.86 10.00 -1.22
C GLU A 397 22.78 8.83 -2.22
N TYR A 398 21.57 8.42 -2.60
CA TYR A 398 21.35 7.39 -3.62
C TYR A 398 22.07 7.71 -4.94
N ALA A 399 21.94 8.94 -5.44
CA ALA A 399 22.62 9.38 -6.66
C ALA A 399 24.15 9.40 -6.50
N ASN A 400 24.65 9.96 -5.39
CA ASN A 400 26.08 10.04 -5.08
C ASN A 400 26.72 8.65 -5.02
N ASP A 401 26.10 7.71 -4.31
CA ASP A 401 26.62 6.36 -4.14
C ASP A 401 26.70 5.60 -5.47
N ILE A 402 25.66 5.72 -6.31
CA ILE A 402 25.67 5.09 -7.64
C ILE A 402 26.81 5.65 -8.49
N VAL A 403 26.89 6.99 -8.61
CA VAL A 403 27.90 7.65 -9.43
C VAL A 403 29.31 7.32 -8.92
N TYR A 404 29.56 7.48 -7.63
CA TYR A 404 30.86 7.26 -7.00
C TYR A 404 31.35 5.82 -7.18
N HIS A 405 30.50 4.82 -6.91
CA HIS A 405 30.92 3.42 -7.00
C HIS A 405 31.14 2.96 -8.44
N ILE A 406 30.32 3.40 -9.39
CA ILE A 406 30.55 3.11 -10.81
C ILE A 406 31.84 3.78 -11.28
N GLN A 407 32.05 5.05 -10.93
CA GLN A 407 33.26 5.80 -11.26
C GLN A 407 34.51 5.07 -10.79
N ASN A 408 34.62 4.78 -9.48
CA ASN A 408 35.83 4.19 -8.92
C ASN A 408 36.21 2.88 -9.60
N VAL A 409 35.23 2.03 -9.90
CA VAL A 409 35.47 0.75 -10.56
C VAL A 409 35.89 0.96 -12.02
N CYS A 410 35.31 1.93 -12.72
CA CYS A 410 35.69 2.27 -14.09
C CYS A 410 37.09 2.89 -14.17
N ASP A 411 37.41 3.83 -13.29
CA ASP A 411 38.71 4.50 -13.18
C ASP A 411 39.82 3.50 -12.84
N GLU A 412 39.62 2.65 -11.83
CA GLU A 412 40.57 1.59 -11.45
C GLU A 412 40.88 0.66 -12.64
N ALA A 413 39.87 0.43 -13.47
CA ALA A 413 39.98 -0.48 -14.60
C ALA A 413 40.38 0.21 -15.92
N GLU A 414 40.55 1.53 -15.93
CA GLU A 414 40.80 2.34 -17.13
C GLU A 414 39.73 2.13 -18.22
N VAL A 415 38.45 2.06 -17.82
CA VAL A 415 37.30 1.91 -18.72
C VAL A 415 36.47 3.19 -18.73
N GLN A 416 35.96 3.57 -19.91
CA GLN A 416 35.06 4.71 -20.03
C GLN A 416 33.79 4.53 -19.19
N HIS A 417 33.40 5.59 -18.49
CA HIS A 417 32.21 5.64 -17.67
C HIS A 417 30.94 5.38 -18.51
N PRO A 418 30.06 4.44 -18.13
CA PRO A 418 28.78 4.23 -18.81
C PRO A 418 27.82 5.42 -18.65
N THR A 419 26.80 5.46 -19.49
CA THR A 419 25.56 6.16 -19.13
C THR A 419 24.84 5.36 -18.06
N ILE A 420 24.55 6.00 -16.93
CA ILE A 420 23.82 5.40 -15.82
C ILE A 420 22.33 5.42 -16.15
N VAL A 421 21.68 4.28 -16.01
CA VAL A 421 20.22 4.15 -16.16
C VAL A 421 19.61 3.73 -14.83
N THR A 422 18.48 4.35 -14.43
CA THR A 422 17.66 3.88 -13.31
C THR A 422 16.21 3.67 -13.74
N GLU A 423 15.55 2.66 -13.16
CA GLU A 423 14.13 2.35 -13.37
C GLU A 423 13.28 2.71 -12.14
N SER A 424 13.40 3.96 -11.68
CA SER A 424 12.86 4.46 -10.40
C SER A 424 11.34 4.72 -10.40
N GLY A 425 10.53 3.79 -10.87
CA GLY A 425 9.09 4.01 -11.10
C GLY A 425 8.28 4.35 -9.84
N ARG A 426 8.49 3.64 -8.72
CA ARG A 426 7.79 3.94 -7.44
C ARG A 426 8.09 5.36 -6.97
N ALA A 427 9.34 5.79 -7.07
CA ALA A 427 9.77 7.11 -6.62
C ALA A 427 9.14 8.25 -7.43
N ILE A 428 8.91 8.02 -8.73
CA ILE A 428 8.24 8.96 -9.62
C ILE A 428 6.74 9.02 -9.32
N ALA A 429 6.10 7.86 -9.18
CA ALA A 429 4.64 7.76 -9.19
C ALA A 429 3.99 7.87 -7.81
N ALA A 430 4.65 7.57 -6.69
CA ALA A 430 3.96 7.46 -5.39
C ALA A 430 3.17 8.72 -5.01
N TYR A 431 3.80 9.89 -5.07
CA TYR A 431 3.26 11.17 -4.57
C TYR A 431 2.13 11.78 -5.40
N HIS A 432 1.96 11.37 -6.65
CA HIS A 432 1.11 12.11 -7.58
C HIS A 432 -0.39 11.88 -7.37
N SER A 433 -0.78 10.90 -6.54
CA SER A 433 -2.18 10.53 -6.33
C SER A 433 -2.58 10.50 -4.86
N VAL A 434 -3.80 10.95 -4.59
CA VAL A 434 -4.46 10.95 -3.27
C VAL A 434 -5.85 10.35 -3.42
N LEU A 435 -6.14 9.30 -2.65
CA LEU A 435 -7.49 8.73 -2.56
C LEU A 435 -8.27 9.48 -1.47
N VAL A 436 -9.42 10.03 -1.81
CA VAL A 436 -10.32 10.70 -0.86
C VAL A 436 -11.63 9.93 -0.75
N PHE A 437 -12.06 9.66 0.48
CA PHE A 437 -13.31 8.96 0.78
C PHE A 437 -13.99 9.56 2.01
N ASN A 438 -15.31 9.37 2.13
CA ASN A 438 -16.11 9.81 3.27
C ASN A 438 -16.32 8.70 4.29
N VAL A 439 -16.57 9.11 5.54
CA VAL A 439 -17.01 8.21 6.63
C VAL A 439 -18.53 8.14 6.61
N LEU A 440 -19.07 6.93 6.50
CA LEU A 440 -20.51 6.63 6.47
C LEU A 440 -21.10 6.44 7.86
N GLY A 441 -20.29 5.98 8.81
CA GLY A 441 -20.74 5.72 10.16
C GLY A 441 -19.60 5.34 11.10
N VAL A 442 -19.88 5.38 12.39
CA VAL A 442 -18.92 5.00 13.43
C VAL A 442 -19.58 3.99 14.35
N SER A 443 -18.86 2.91 14.66
CA SER A 443 -19.24 1.96 15.71
C SER A 443 -18.18 2.00 16.79
N GLY A 444 -18.59 2.25 18.03
CA GLY A 444 -17.71 2.28 19.20
C GLY A 444 -18.33 1.57 20.39
N PHE A 445 -17.52 1.21 21.38
CA PHE A 445 -17.97 0.53 22.59
C PHE A 445 -18.27 1.51 23.73
N GLY A 446 -19.41 1.40 24.40
CA GLY A 446 -19.64 2.05 25.70
C GLY A 446 -20.02 3.53 25.68
N GLU A 447 -20.80 3.97 24.69
CA GLU A 447 -21.53 5.26 24.74
C GLU A 447 -22.88 5.14 25.47
N GLU A 448 -23.28 3.93 25.86
CA GLU A 448 -24.53 3.69 26.57
C GLU A 448 -24.44 4.03 28.06
N GLU A 449 -25.50 4.63 28.61
CA GLU A 449 -25.61 4.91 30.04
C GLU A 449 -25.63 3.61 30.84
N VAL A 450 -24.72 3.49 31.81
CA VAL A 450 -24.75 2.41 32.79
C VAL A 450 -25.70 2.77 33.93
N PRO A 451 -26.51 1.82 34.44
CA PRO A 451 -27.38 2.04 35.58
C PRO A 451 -26.61 2.55 36.81
N VAL A 452 -27.14 3.58 37.47
CA VAL A 452 -26.56 4.13 38.72
C VAL A 452 -26.59 3.09 39.85
N GLU A 453 -27.60 2.21 39.84
CA GLU A 453 -27.76 1.11 40.78
C GLU A 453 -28.08 -0.18 40.02
N LEU A 454 -27.48 -1.28 40.47
CA LEU A 454 -27.75 -2.62 39.95
C LEU A 454 -29.06 -3.15 40.55
N PRO A 455 -29.86 -3.95 39.80
CA PRO A 455 -31.01 -4.65 40.36
C PRO A 455 -30.63 -5.56 41.54
N ASP A 456 -31.53 -5.73 42.51
CA ASP A 456 -31.30 -6.56 43.71
C ASP A 456 -30.97 -8.04 43.38
N GLU A 457 -31.41 -8.55 42.22
CA GLU A 457 -31.13 -9.90 41.71
C GLU A 457 -29.97 -9.92 40.68
N SER A 458 -28.92 -9.11 40.89
CA SER A 458 -27.76 -9.10 40.00
C SER A 458 -26.79 -10.23 40.33
N GLU A 459 -26.30 -10.91 39.30
CA GLU A 459 -25.26 -11.93 39.46
C GLU A 459 -23.95 -11.31 39.96
N GLN A 460 -23.16 -12.09 40.71
CA GLN A 460 -21.93 -11.63 41.35
C GLN A 460 -20.97 -10.86 40.40
N PRO A 461 -20.73 -11.28 39.15
CA PRO A 461 -19.83 -10.56 38.26
C PRO A 461 -20.25 -9.11 37.95
N LEU A 462 -21.55 -8.80 37.97
CA LEU A 462 -22.03 -7.41 37.79
C LEU A 462 -21.69 -6.56 39.02
N ILE A 463 -21.83 -7.15 40.22
CA ILE A 463 -21.48 -6.51 41.49
C ILE A 463 -19.99 -6.19 41.49
N ASP A 464 -19.16 -7.17 41.14
CA ASP A 464 -17.70 -7.03 41.07
C ASP A 464 -17.30 -5.90 40.09
N LEU A 465 -17.88 -5.87 38.88
CA LEU A 465 -17.64 -4.78 37.91
C LEU A 465 -18.05 -3.41 38.46
N MET A 466 -19.20 -3.31 39.11
CA MET A 466 -19.67 -2.04 39.69
C MET A 466 -18.79 -1.58 40.85
N GLU A 467 -18.29 -2.51 41.66
CA GLU A 467 -17.32 -2.22 42.73
C GLU A 467 -15.98 -1.74 42.16
N SER A 468 -15.44 -2.42 41.14
CA SER A 468 -14.23 -1.98 40.43
C SER A 468 -14.42 -0.60 39.84
N TYR A 469 -15.57 -0.30 39.22
CA TYR A 469 -15.87 1.03 38.68
C TYR A 469 -15.90 2.12 39.76
N LYS A 470 -16.50 1.86 40.93
CA LYS A 470 -16.64 2.83 42.02
C LYS A 470 -15.32 3.07 42.77
N ASN A 471 -14.54 2.01 43.00
CA ASN A 471 -13.35 2.02 43.86
C ASN A 471 -12.03 2.29 43.11
N MET A 472 -12.08 2.46 41.78
CA MET A 472 -10.91 2.74 40.96
C MET A 472 -10.24 4.07 41.33
N SER A 473 -8.92 4.02 41.46
CA SER A 473 -8.03 5.14 41.76
C SER A 473 -6.70 4.98 41.02
N SER A 474 -5.87 6.02 40.98
CA SER A 474 -4.54 5.95 40.34
C SER A 474 -3.60 4.93 40.98
N LYS A 475 -3.86 4.49 42.22
CA LYS A 475 -3.01 3.53 42.95
C LYS A 475 -3.32 2.06 42.65
N ASN A 476 -4.54 1.76 42.21
CA ASN A 476 -5.05 0.41 41.97
C ASN A 476 -5.57 0.23 40.53
N LEU A 477 -5.07 1.03 39.58
CA LEU A 477 -5.51 0.98 38.17
C LEU A 477 -5.34 -0.42 37.55
N LEU A 478 -4.16 -1.02 37.74
CA LEU A 478 -3.84 -2.32 37.16
C LEU A 478 -4.64 -3.46 37.81
N GLU A 479 -4.80 -3.41 39.13
CA GLU A 479 -5.67 -4.33 39.87
C GLU A 479 -7.12 -4.21 39.39
N SER A 480 -7.64 -2.99 39.29
CA SER A 480 -9.00 -2.73 38.79
C SER A 480 -9.19 -3.22 37.34
N PHE A 481 -8.15 -3.17 36.51
CA PHE A 481 -8.18 -3.70 35.15
C PHE A 481 -8.33 -5.23 35.15
N HIS A 482 -7.47 -5.92 35.90
CA HIS A 482 -7.48 -7.38 35.98
C HIS A 482 -8.77 -7.92 36.61
N ASP A 483 -9.26 -7.27 37.67
CA ASP A 483 -10.52 -7.62 38.33
C ASP A 483 -11.69 -7.48 37.34
N ALA A 484 -11.72 -6.39 36.56
CA ALA A 484 -12.75 -6.18 35.56
C ALA A 484 -12.70 -7.21 34.41
N GLN A 485 -11.49 -7.62 33.98
CA GLN A 485 -11.33 -8.69 32.99
C GLN A 485 -11.89 -10.02 33.53
N GLN A 486 -11.50 -10.40 34.75
CA GLN A 486 -11.98 -11.62 35.39
C GLN A 486 -13.50 -11.61 35.59
N ALA A 487 -14.07 -10.48 36.00
CA ALA A 487 -15.50 -10.34 36.18
C ALA A 487 -16.26 -10.42 34.84
N LEU A 488 -15.75 -9.80 33.77
CA LEU A 488 -16.34 -9.95 32.43
C LEU A 488 -16.30 -11.41 31.95
N ASP A 489 -15.15 -12.08 32.08
CA ASP A 489 -15.01 -13.50 31.72
C ASP A 489 -15.99 -14.38 32.49
N SER A 490 -16.17 -14.11 33.78
CA SER A 490 -17.14 -14.81 34.63
C SER A 490 -18.57 -14.57 34.16
N ALA A 491 -18.93 -13.34 33.79
CA ALA A 491 -20.24 -13.00 33.25
C ALA A 491 -20.52 -13.71 31.91
N LEU A 492 -19.53 -13.76 31.00
CA LEU A 492 -19.63 -14.44 29.71
C LEU A 492 -19.75 -15.96 29.86
N ASN A 493 -19.05 -16.54 30.84
CA ASN A 493 -19.16 -17.96 31.17
C ASN A 493 -20.54 -18.30 31.72
N LEU A 494 -21.07 -17.51 32.67
CA LEU A 494 -22.43 -17.71 33.19
C LEU A 494 -23.49 -17.56 32.09
N PHE A 495 -23.32 -16.58 31.18
CA PHE A 495 -24.22 -16.41 30.04
C PHE A 495 -24.19 -17.63 29.12
N SER A 496 -22.99 -18.13 28.78
CA SER A 496 -22.81 -19.29 27.91
C SER A 496 -23.41 -20.57 28.49
N LEU A 497 -23.46 -20.68 29.81
CA LEU A 497 -24.08 -21.79 30.53
C LEU A 497 -25.58 -21.59 30.80
N GLY A 498 -26.15 -20.45 30.41
CA GLY A 498 -27.57 -20.13 30.58
C GLY A 498 -27.97 -19.62 31.96
N TYR A 499 -26.99 -19.27 32.82
CA TYR A 499 -27.22 -18.78 34.18
C TYR A 499 -27.35 -17.25 34.26
N LEU A 500 -26.88 -16.51 33.26
CA LEU A 500 -26.92 -15.05 33.25
C LEU A 500 -27.85 -14.52 32.13
N PRO A 501 -28.89 -13.73 32.45
CA PRO A 501 -29.80 -13.19 31.43
C PRO A 501 -29.14 -12.20 30.48
N LEU A 502 -29.61 -12.13 29.24
CA LEU A 502 -29.08 -11.20 28.22
C LEU A 502 -29.00 -9.74 28.70
N LYS A 503 -30.01 -9.25 29.42
CA LYS A 503 -30.00 -7.88 29.97
C LYS A 503 -28.83 -7.65 30.94
N GLN A 504 -28.51 -8.63 31.79
CA GLN A 504 -27.37 -8.53 32.70
C GLN A 504 -26.05 -8.60 31.94
N ARG A 505 -25.97 -9.39 30.85
CA ARG A 505 -24.79 -9.44 29.99
C ARG A 505 -24.50 -8.07 29.36
N CYS A 506 -25.53 -7.40 28.83
CA CYS A 506 -25.39 -6.05 28.29
C CYS A 506 -24.83 -5.07 29.34
N VAL A 507 -25.33 -5.13 30.58
CA VAL A 507 -24.83 -4.27 31.67
C VAL A 507 -23.38 -4.60 32.02
N ALA A 508 -23.00 -5.89 32.08
CA ALA A 508 -21.63 -6.31 32.35
C ALA A 508 -20.65 -5.84 31.27
N GLU A 509 -20.99 -6.03 29.99
CA GLU A 509 -20.18 -5.56 28.87
C GLU A 509 -20.04 -4.02 28.90
N ASN A 510 -21.15 -3.28 29.08
CA ASN A 510 -21.12 -1.81 29.15
C ASN A 510 -20.27 -1.30 30.32
N LEU A 511 -20.42 -1.90 31.52
CA LEU A 511 -19.60 -1.58 32.69
C LEU A 511 -18.12 -1.80 32.42
N TYR A 512 -17.76 -2.95 31.86
CA TYR A 512 -16.38 -3.29 31.53
C TYR A 512 -15.74 -2.24 30.58
N TRP A 513 -16.46 -1.84 29.53
CA TRP A 513 -15.97 -0.84 28.58
C TRP A 513 -15.79 0.54 29.22
N LEU A 514 -16.70 0.95 30.11
CA LEU A 514 -16.59 2.19 30.87
C LEU A 514 -15.42 2.18 31.86
N ILE A 515 -15.19 1.06 32.54
CA ILE A 515 -14.01 0.84 33.39
C ILE A 515 -12.74 0.99 32.56
N CYS A 516 -12.64 0.30 31.43
CA CYS A 516 -11.50 0.38 30.52
C CYS A 516 -11.22 1.82 30.04
N ARG A 517 -12.25 2.58 29.64
CA ARG A 517 -12.10 3.99 29.22
C ARG A 517 -11.59 4.87 30.37
N ARG A 518 -12.11 4.67 31.58
CA ARG A 518 -11.67 5.41 32.77
C ARG A 518 -10.22 5.07 33.12
N ILE A 519 -9.85 3.79 33.05
CA ILE A 519 -8.47 3.32 33.24
C ILE A 519 -7.54 3.98 32.21
N LEU A 520 -7.88 3.94 30.93
CA LEU A 520 -7.08 4.55 29.87
C LEU A 520 -6.90 6.06 30.09
N SER A 521 -7.96 6.78 30.47
CA SER A 521 -7.89 8.22 30.76
C SER A 521 -6.97 8.53 31.95
N MET A 522 -6.98 7.70 32.98
CA MET A 522 -6.13 7.88 34.16
C MET A 522 -4.69 7.45 33.88
N ALA A 523 -4.49 6.38 33.12
CA ALA A 523 -3.18 5.86 32.73
C ALA A 523 -2.41 6.85 31.85
N LYS A 524 -3.10 7.59 30.96
CA LYS A 524 -2.50 8.66 30.14
C LYS A 524 -1.95 9.84 30.96
N GLN A 525 -2.32 9.98 32.24
CA GLN A 525 -1.83 11.01 33.16
C GLN A 525 -0.66 10.55 34.04
N LEU A 526 -0.27 9.27 33.96
CA LEU A 526 0.86 8.75 34.71
C LEU A 526 2.18 9.13 34.05
N ASP A 527 3.23 9.31 34.86
CA ASP A 527 4.58 9.56 34.36
C ASP A 527 5.12 8.39 33.52
N VAL A 528 4.69 7.16 33.86
CA VAL A 528 5.03 5.92 33.14
C VAL A 528 3.75 5.16 32.85
N PHE A 529 3.50 4.90 31.57
CA PHE A 529 2.36 4.11 31.13
C PHE A 529 2.63 2.61 31.38
N PRO A 530 1.75 1.87 32.06
CA PRO A 530 1.96 0.44 32.33
C PRO A 530 1.90 -0.42 31.05
N GLU A 531 2.84 -1.35 30.88
CA GLU A 531 2.92 -2.25 29.71
C GLU A 531 1.64 -3.08 29.52
N ASP A 532 1.04 -3.57 30.61
CA ASP A 532 -0.21 -4.37 30.58
C ASP A 532 -1.40 -3.61 29.96
N LEU A 533 -1.34 -2.27 29.91
CA LEU A 533 -2.40 -1.42 29.38
C LEU A 533 -2.13 -0.97 27.93
N GLU A 534 -1.00 -1.34 27.31
CA GLU A 534 -0.61 -0.85 25.97
C GLU A 534 -1.63 -1.25 24.89
N GLY A 535 -2.26 -2.42 25.02
CA GLY A 535 -3.30 -2.89 24.10
C GLY A 535 -4.66 -2.20 24.27
N LEU A 536 -4.85 -1.44 25.35
CA LEU A 536 -6.17 -0.93 25.74
C LEU A 536 -6.69 0.15 24.78
N ASP A 537 -5.82 0.99 24.20
CA ASP A 537 -6.23 2.02 23.23
C ASP A 537 -6.75 1.39 21.93
N ALA A 538 -6.10 0.32 21.47
CA ALA A 538 -6.55 -0.45 20.31
C ALA A 538 -7.87 -1.20 20.58
N MET A 539 -7.99 -1.79 21.78
CA MET A 539 -9.20 -2.49 22.20
C MET A 539 -10.41 -1.56 22.32
N LEU A 540 -10.19 -0.31 22.73
CA LEU A 540 -11.23 0.72 22.88
C LEU A 540 -11.43 1.57 21.62
N SER A 541 -10.72 1.26 20.53
CA SER A 541 -10.81 2.04 19.30
C SER A 541 -12.18 1.92 18.67
N ASP A 542 -12.66 3.03 18.10
CA ASP A 542 -13.86 3.00 17.28
C ASP A 542 -13.54 2.44 15.90
N THR A 543 -14.52 1.83 15.25
CA THR A 543 -14.45 1.51 13.83
C THR A 543 -15.16 2.60 13.03
N TYR A 544 -14.41 3.31 12.19
CA TYR A 544 -14.95 4.28 11.24
C TYR A 544 -15.18 3.56 9.90
N PHE A 545 -16.44 3.38 9.52
CA PHE A 545 -16.81 2.78 8.24
C PHE A 545 -16.68 3.79 7.13
N CYS A 546 -15.78 3.51 6.20
CA CYS A 546 -15.30 4.43 5.18
C CYS A 546 -15.76 3.95 3.80
N ASN A 547 -16.32 4.85 3.00
CA ASN A 547 -16.86 4.56 1.67
C ASN A 547 -15.74 4.35 0.63
N PHE A 548 -15.01 3.24 0.74
CA PHE A 548 -14.03 2.78 -0.23
C PHE A 548 -13.86 1.26 -0.14
N SER A 549 -13.03 0.68 -1.01
CA SER A 549 -12.60 -0.72 -0.91
C SER A 549 -11.09 -0.77 -0.74
N LEU A 550 -10.62 -1.43 0.32
CA LEU A 550 -9.20 -1.67 0.58
C LEU A 550 -8.57 -2.50 -0.53
N PHE A 551 -9.29 -3.53 -1.00
CA PHE A 551 -8.83 -4.44 -2.04
C PHE A 551 -8.69 -3.74 -3.41
N GLN A 552 -9.61 -2.82 -3.71
CA GLN A 552 -9.59 -2.06 -4.97
C GLN A 552 -8.56 -0.93 -4.95
N SER A 553 -8.51 -0.13 -3.88
CA SER A 553 -7.75 1.14 -3.88
C SER A 553 -6.42 1.08 -3.13
N MET A 554 -6.23 0.07 -2.29
CA MET A 554 -5.06 -0.07 -1.41
C MET A 554 -4.58 -1.54 -1.26
N PRO A 555 -4.46 -2.32 -2.36
CA PRO A 555 -4.17 -3.76 -2.30
C PRO A 555 -2.86 -4.10 -1.59
N ASP A 556 -1.80 -3.29 -1.75
CA ASP A 556 -0.52 -3.50 -1.04
C ASP A 556 -0.67 -3.44 0.49
N SER A 557 -1.66 -2.71 1.02
CA SER A 557 -1.94 -2.69 2.46
C SER A 557 -2.46 -4.05 2.95
N TRP A 558 -3.35 -4.67 2.18
CA TRP A 558 -3.85 -6.01 2.46
C TRP A 558 -2.78 -7.09 2.24
N ALA A 559 -2.18 -7.12 1.04
CA ALA A 559 -1.34 -8.22 0.54
C ALA A 559 0.05 -8.26 1.17
N VAL A 560 0.68 -7.11 1.38
CA VAL A 560 2.05 -7.02 1.89
C VAL A 560 2.19 -6.15 3.13
N LYS A 561 1.09 -5.70 3.74
CA LYS A 561 1.07 -4.84 4.94
C LYS A 561 1.74 -3.48 4.73
N GLN A 562 1.65 -2.92 3.52
CA GLN A 562 2.17 -1.59 3.21
C GLN A 562 1.45 -0.53 4.03
N LEU A 563 2.23 0.35 4.67
CA LEU A 563 1.69 1.50 5.36
C LEU A 563 1.56 2.67 4.38
N PHE A 564 0.45 3.39 4.51
CA PHE A 564 0.18 4.63 3.79
C PHE A 564 -0.13 5.72 4.82
N PRO A 565 0.28 6.98 4.57
CA PRO A 565 -0.25 8.09 5.35
C PRO A 565 -1.76 8.21 5.14
N ILE A 566 -2.50 8.19 6.23
CA ILE A 566 -3.95 8.39 6.25
C ILE A 566 -4.26 9.47 7.29
N MET A 567 -5.03 10.47 6.90
CA MET A 567 -5.44 11.54 7.80
C MET A 567 -6.71 12.25 7.31
N PRO A 568 -7.42 13.00 8.18
CA PRO A 568 -8.49 13.90 7.74
C PRO A 568 -7.96 14.95 6.78
N ILE A 569 -8.73 15.31 5.76
CA ILE A 569 -8.35 16.40 4.83
C ILE A 569 -8.84 17.78 5.30
N HIS A 570 -9.62 17.82 6.39
CA HIS A 570 -10.23 19.01 6.97
C HIS A 570 -10.38 18.87 8.50
N ARG A 571 -10.80 19.96 9.17
CA ARG A 571 -10.92 20.09 10.64
C ARG A 571 -9.61 19.95 11.42
N LEU A 572 -8.46 20.08 10.77
CA LEU A 572 -7.15 19.91 11.40
C LEU A 572 -6.78 21.07 12.36
N ASN A 573 -7.57 22.13 12.39
CA ASN A 573 -7.53 23.18 13.40
C ASN A 573 -8.28 22.80 14.70
N GLN A 574 -8.87 21.61 14.78
CA GLN A 574 -9.54 21.05 15.95
C GLN A 574 -8.77 19.81 16.44
N GLN A 575 -8.80 19.57 17.75
CA GLN A 575 -8.15 18.39 18.31
C GLN A 575 -8.95 17.12 17.97
N PRO A 576 -8.33 16.06 17.42
CA PRO A 576 -8.99 14.76 17.33
C PRO A 576 -9.17 14.17 18.72
N THR A 577 -10.37 13.64 18.99
CA THR A 577 -10.77 13.15 20.31
C THR A 577 -11.05 11.65 20.35
N ARG A 578 -10.97 10.97 19.20
CA ARG A 578 -11.30 9.54 19.06
C ARG A 578 -10.07 8.79 18.54
N SER A 579 -9.79 7.61 19.08
CA SER A 579 -8.84 6.65 18.50
C SER A 579 -9.64 5.68 17.63
N ALA A 580 -9.22 5.45 16.40
CA ALA A 580 -10.02 4.67 15.44
C ALA A 580 -9.20 3.67 14.62
N VAL A 581 -9.86 2.59 14.21
CA VAL A 581 -9.48 1.78 13.04
C VAL A 581 -10.45 2.11 11.90
N LEU A 582 -10.02 1.85 10.66
CA LEU A 582 -10.85 2.12 9.49
C LEU A 582 -11.39 0.80 8.95
N GLY A 583 -12.71 0.65 8.87
CA GLY A 583 -13.36 -0.42 8.12
C GLY A 583 -13.72 0.11 6.74
N ASP A 584 -13.49 -0.68 5.69
CA ASP A 584 -14.03 -0.41 4.37
C ASP A 584 -15.52 -0.88 4.29
N ILE A 585 -16.16 -0.76 3.13
CA ILE A 585 -17.57 -1.19 2.96
C ILE A 585 -17.74 -2.64 2.48
N SER A 586 -16.65 -3.41 2.39
CA SER A 586 -16.72 -4.82 2.02
C SER A 586 -17.35 -5.64 3.15
N CYS A 587 -17.83 -6.84 2.81
CA CYS A 587 -18.30 -7.77 3.84
C CYS A 587 -17.17 -8.59 4.47
N ASP A 588 -15.93 -8.40 4.03
CA ASP A 588 -14.77 -9.15 4.48
C ASP A 588 -14.12 -8.46 5.69
N SER A 589 -13.83 -9.25 6.73
CA SER A 589 -13.17 -8.74 7.94
C SER A 589 -11.73 -8.26 7.70
N ASP A 590 -11.10 -8.69 6.60
CA ASP A 590 -9.80 -8.21 6.16
C ASP A 590 -9.87 -6.83 5.49
N GLY A 591 -11.08 -6.35 5.14
CA GLY A 591 -11.37 -5.00 4.63
C GLY A 591 -11.22 -3.92 5.70
N LYS A 592 -10.07 -3.88 6.39
CA LYS A 592 -9.79 -2.94 7.46
C LYS A 592 -8.35 -2.45 7.44
N VAL A 593 -8.16 -1.21 7.90
CA VAL A 593 -6.85 -0.63 8.20
C VAL A 593 -6.72 -0.49 9.71
N ASP A 594 -5.88 -1.32 10.30
CA ASP A 594 -5.57 -1.37 11.74
C ASP A 594 -4.07 -1.16 12.03
N GLN A 595 -3.34 -0.65 11.04
CA GLN A 595 -1.92 -0.31 11.11
C GLN A 595 -1.68 1.03 10.43
N PHE A 596 -1.10 1.97 11.18
CA PHE A 596 -0.87 3.34 10.75
C PHE A 596 0.58 3.76 10.99
N ILE A 597 1.01 4.78 10.25
CA ILE A 597 2.38 5.30 10.34
C ILE A 597 2.69 5.86 11.73
N ASP A 598 3.90 5.61 12.21
CA ASP A 598 4.47 6.28 13.38
C ASP A 598 6.00 6.37 13.28
N ARG A 599 6.59 7.29 14.05
CA ARG A 599 8.04 7.59 13.96
C ARG A 599 8.92 6.49 14.54
N ARG A 600 8.40 5.69 15.48
CA ARG A 600 9.20 4.71 16.23
C ARG A 600 8.73 3.28 16.00
N ASP A 601 7.44 3.10 15.75
CA ASP A 601 6.84 1.79 15.49
C ASP A 601 5.62 1.93 14.57
N VAL A 602 4.69 0.97 14.59
CA VAL A 602 3.42 1.00 13.87
C VAL A 602 2.28 1.25 14.85
N LYS A 603 1.56 2.36 14.65
CA LYS A 603 0.33 2.65 15.43
C LYS A 603 -0.76 1.65 15.09
N LYS A 604 -1.54 1.25 16.10
CA LYS A 604 -2.73 0.40 15.92
C LYS A 604 -4.02 1.19 15.70
N THR A 605 -3.98 2.49 15.99
CA THR A 605 -5.13 3.39 15.90
C THR A 605 -4.73 4.71 15.24
N LEU A 606 -5.70 5.33 14.59
CA LEU A 606 -5.60 6.66 13.99
C LEU A 606 -6.42 7.64 14.82
N PRO A 607 -5.82 8.73 15.33
CA PRO A 607 -6.59 9.79 15.97
C PRO A 607 -7.49 10.50 14.96
N LEU A 608 -8.78 10.58 15.22
CA LEU A 608 -9.81 11.20 14.38
C LEU A 608 -10.74 12.10 15.19
N HIS A 609 -11.43 13.00 14.48
CA HIS A 609 -12.48 13.84 15.04
C HIS A 609 -13.80 13.06 15.14
N ALA A 610 -14.59 13.34 16.17
CA ALA A 610 -15.96 12.84 16.23
C ALA A 610 -16.79 13.34 15.03
N VAL A 611 -17.61 12.44 14.49
CA VAL A 611 -18.57 12.76 13.42
C VAL A 611 -19.70 13.60 14.02
N ASN A 612 -20.05 14.71 13.35
CA ASN A 612 -21.00 15.73 13.81
C ASN A 612 -22.21 15.89 12.87
N GLY A 613 -22.47 14.89 12.03
CA GLY A 613 -23.53 14.92 11.00
C GLY A 613 -23.14 15.67 9.72
N GLU A 614 -21.97 16.29 9.66
CA GLU A 614 -21.39 16.82 8.42
C GLU A 614 -20.51 15.78 7.75
N ALA A 615 -20.36 15.87 6.42
CA ALA A 615 -19.49 14.99 5.65
C ALA A 615 -18.04 15.04 6.16
N TYR A 616 -17.55 13.88 6.61
CA TYR A 616 -16.20 13.75 7.16
C TYR A 616 -15.32 12.97 6.18
N TYR A 617 -14.29 13.63 5.66
CA TYR A 617 -13.46 13.12 4.58
C TYR A 617 -12.05 12.79 5.08
N LEU A 618 -11.58 11.60 4.71
CA LEU A 618 -10.22 11.15 4.94
C LEU A 618 -9.49 11.06 3.60
N GLY A 619 -8.17 11.24 3.64
CA GLY A 619 -7.29 11.09 2.50
C GLY A 619 -6.23 10.03 2.78
N THR A 620 -6.03 9.11 1.83
CA THR A 620 -4.86 8.23 1.78
C THR A 620 -3.88 8.77 0.74
N PHE A 621 -2.65 8.99 1.17
CA PHE A 621 -1.60 9.59 0.35
C PHE A 621 -0.60 8.54 -0.12
N LEU A 622 0.23 8.90 -1.12
CA LEU A 622 1.31 8.06 -1.65
C LEU A 622 0.79 6.78 -2.35
N VAL A 623 -0.45 6.81 -2.86
CA VAL A 623 -1.13 5.68 -3.51
C VAL A 623 -0.89 5.61 -5.03
N GLY A 624 -0.08 6.50 -5.60
CA GLY A 624 0.08 6.59 -7.06
C GLY A 624 0.95 5.50 -7.72
N ALA A 625 1.58 4.62 -6.93
CA ALA A 625 2.41 3.53 -7.41
C ALA A 625 1.80 2.18 -7.03
N TYR A 626 1.66 1.27 -8.01
CA TYR A 626 1.10 -0.09 -7.92
C TYR A 626 -0.39 -0.20 -7.57
N GLN A 627 -0.93 0.68 -6.74
CA GLN A 627 -2.27 0.50 -6.16
C GLN A 627 -3.37 0.35 -7.22
N GLU A 628 -3.40 1.25 -8.20
CA GLU A 628 -4.48 1.32 -9.20
C GLU A 628 -4.54 0.10 -10.13
N ILE A 629 -3.40 -0.53 -10.44
CA ILE A 629 -3.36 -1.69 -11.34
C ILE A 629 -3.52 -3.02 -10.60
N LEU A 630 -3.19 -3.05 -9.31
CA LEU A 630 -3.33 -4.23 -8.47
C LEU A 630 -4.71 -4.34 -7.82
N GLY A 631 -5.55 -3.31 -7.95
CA GLY A 631 -6.91 -3.30 -7.43
C GLY A 631 -7.75 -4.46 -7.96
N ASP A 632 -8.58 -5.04 -7.10
CA ASP A 632 -9.53 -6.09 -7.47
C ASP A 632 -10.99 -5.71 -7.17
N LEU A 633 -11.89 -6.41 -7.86
CA LEU A 633 -13.34 -6.23 -7.79
C LEU A 633 -13.97 -7.00 -6.61
N HIS A 634 -13.33 -7.05 -5.43
CA HIS A 634 -13.93 -7.68 -4.25
C HIS A 634 -15.29 -7.06 -3.94
N ASN A 635 -16.29 -7.89 -3.65
CA ASN A 635 -17.71 -7.50 -3.53
C ASN A 635 -18.30 -6.77 -4.77
N LEU A 636 -17.69 -6.88 -5.94
CA LEU A 636 -18.05 -6.13 -7.16
C LEU A 636 -17.94 -4.59 -6.98
N LEU A 637 -17.08 -4.13 -6.07
CA LEU A 637 -16.73 -2.72 -5.95
C LEU A 637 -15.68 -2.40 -7.02
N GLY A 638 -16.07 -1.62 -8.02
CA GLY A 638 -15.24 -1.35 -9.19
C GLY A 638 -14.30 -0.17 -9.04
N ASP A 639 -13.69 0.23 -10.17
CA ASP A 639 -12.75 1.35 -10.20
C ASP A 639 -13.37 2.63 -9.62
N THR A 640 -12.56 3.38 -8.89
CA THR A 640 -13.01 4.66 -8.33
C THR A 640 -13.06 5.76 -9.38
N HIS A 641 -13.80 6.83 -9.11
CA HIS A 641 -13.69 8.07 -9.89
C HIS A 641 -12.24 8.56 -9.88
N ALA A 642 -11.65 8.87 -11.04
CA ALA A 642 -10.31 9.45 -11.11
C ALA A 642 -10.33 10.83 -11.77
N VAL A 643 -9.74 11.83 -11.10
CA VAL A 643 -9.75 13.22 -11.57
C VAL A 643 -8.34 13.75 -11.68
N HIS A 644 -8.01 14.31 -12.85
CA HIS A 644 -6.72 14.93 -13.12
C HIS A 644 -6.80 16.42 -12.85
N VAL A 645 -5.98 16.89 -11.91
CA VAL A 645 -6.03 18.26 -11.39
C VAL A 645 -4.70 18.95 -11.65
N ARG A 646 -4.76 20.10 -12.33
CA ARG A 646 -3.67 21.07 -12.42
C ARG A 646 -4.00 22.36 -11.72
N VAL A 647 -2.96 23.15 -11.42
CA VAL A 647 -3.10 24.46 -10.81
C VAL A 647 -2.71 25.53 -11.80
N ASN A 648 -3.63 26.45 -12.06
CA ASN A 648 -3.34 27.64 -12.87
C ASN A 648 -2.56 28.69 -12.06
N ASP A 649 -2.13 29.76 -12.72
CA ASP A 649 -1.33 30.83 -12.10
C ASP A 649 -2.07 31.61 -10.99
N GLN A 650 -3.39 31.40 -10.84
CA GLN A 650 -4.25 32.02 -9.83
C GLN A 650 -4.57 31.07 -8.67
N ASN A 651 -3.89 29.93 -8.57
CA ASN A 651 -4.16 28.87 -7.58
C ASN A 651 -5.58 28.29 -7.66
N GLN A 652 -6.17 28.27 -8.86
CA GLN A 652 -7.45 27.63 -9.07
C GLN A 652 -7.23 26.23 -9.67
N PRO A 653 -7.94 25.21 -9.16
CA PRO A 653 -7.86 23.87 -9.72
C PRO A 653 -8.54 23.83 -11.09
N VAL A 654 -7.82 23.31 -12.08
CA VAL A 654 -8.31 23.02 -13.43
C VAL A 654 -8.42 21.51 -13.58
N LEU A 655 -9.62 21.02 -13.86
CA LEU A 655 -9.87 19.60 -14.10
C LEU A 655 -9.54 19.29 -15.57
N GLU A 656 -8.44 18.59 -15.82
CA GLU A 656 -8.03 18.21 -17.18
C GLU A 656 -8.83 17.01 -17.71
N ALA A 657 -9.12 16.06 -16.83
CA ALA A 657 -9.87 14.87 -17.14
C ALA A 657 -10.65 14.39 -15.91
N VAL A 658 -11.85 13.88 -16.15
CA VAL A 658 -12.67 13.17 -15.17
C VAL A 658 -12.98 11.80 -15.77
N ILE A 659 -12.44 10.77 -15.15
CA ILE A 659 -12.72 9.37 -15.45
C ILE A 659 -13.77 8.92 -14.44
N ARG A 660 -14.93 8.51 -14.95
CA ARG A 660 -15.96 7.91 -14.10
C ARG A 660 -15.50 6.53 -13.69
N GLY A 661 -15.72 6.23 -12.41
CA GLY A 661 -15.55 4.89 -11.86
C GLY A 661 -16.65 3.96 -12.37
N ASP A 662 -16.48 2.68 -12.11
CA ASP A 662 -17.36 1.65 -12.67
C ASP A 662 -18.77 1.76 -12.10
N THR A 663 -19.74 1.51 -12.98
CA THR A 663 -21.14 1.35 -12.63
C THR A 663 -21.45 -0.09 -12.27
N VAL A 664 -22.56 -0.33 -11.56
CA VAL A 664 -23.06 -1.68 -11.28
C VAL A 664 -23.20 -2.51 -12.56
N LYS A 665 -23.66 -1.89 -13.65
CA LYS A 665 -23.73 -2.51 -14.98
C LYS A 665 -22.37 -2.99 -15.49
N GLU A 666 -21.30 -2.20 -15.33
CA GLU A 666 -19.97 -2.54 -15.84
C GLU A 666 -19.35 -3.71 -15.07
N VAL A 667 -19.43 -3.70 -13.74
CA VAL A 667 -18.95 -4.82 -12.92
C VAL A 667 -19.78 -6.09 -13.13
N LEU A 668 -21.09 -5.96 -13.38
CA LEU A 668 -21.94 -7.10 -13.76
C LEU A 668 -21.60 -7.65 -15.14
N ASP A 669 -21.28 -6.79 -16.12
CA ASP A 669 -20.83 -7.22 -17.45
C ASP A 669 -19.50 -8.00 -17.35
N TYR A 670 -18.60 -7.58 -16.46
CA TYR A 670 -17.34 -8.30 -16.17
C TYR A 670 -17.58 -9.76 -15.72
N VAL A 671 -18.58 -9.98 -14.85
CA VAL A 671 -19.00 -11.32 -14.42
C VAL A 671 -20.08 -11.93 -15.32
N GLN A 672 -20.18 -11.46 -16.56
CA GLN A 672 -21.00 -12.02 -17.66
C GLN A 672 -22.52 -11.88 -17.49
N PHE A 673 -22.99 -10.93 -16.68
CA PHE A 673 -24.40 -10.55 -16.65
C PHE A 673 -24.71 -9.44 -17.65
N ASN A 674 -25.77 -9.63 -18.43
CA ASN A 674 -26.25 -8.60 -19.33
C ASN A 674 -27.33 -7.73 -18.65
N ALA A 675 -27.06 -6.44 -18.50
CA ALA A 675 -28.00 -5.51 -17.86
C ALA A 675 -29.38 -5.43 -18.55
N ARG A 676 -29.46 -5.62 -19.88
CA ARG A 676 -30.76 -5.60 -20.59
C ARG A 676 -31.60 -6.82 -20.24
N ASP A 677 -30.96 -7.98 -20.15
CA ASP A 677 -31.65 -9.22 -19.79
C ASP A 677 -32.13 -9.17 -18.33
N LEU A 678 -31.32 -8.61 -17.42
CA LEU A 678 -31.71 -8.38 -16.03
C LEU A 678 -32.92 -7.44 -15.91
N LEU A 679 -32.91 -6.32 -16.63
CA LEU A 679 -34.01 -5.35 -16.66
C LEU A 679 -35.30 -5.98 -17.19
N GLU A 680 -35.21 -6.76 -18.26
CA GLU A 680 -36.38 -7.41 -18.87
C GLU A 680 -36.95 -8.50 -17.94
N GLN A 681 -36.09 -9.27 -17.28
CA GLN A 681 -36.53 -10.26 -16.29
C GLN A 681 -37.23 -9.60 -15.10
N PHE A 682 -36.66 -8.51 -14.57
CA PHE A 682 -37.28 -7.77 -13.46
C PHE A 682 -38.62 -7.14 -13.85
N ARG A 683 -38.73 -6.62 -15.08
CA ARG A 683 -40.00 -6.13 -15.64
C ARG A 683 -41.08 -7.22 -15.66
N GLN A 684 -40.75 -8.43 -16.10
CA GLN A 684 -41.70 -9.55 -16.13
C GLN A 684 -42.17 -9.96 -14.72
N ASP A 685 -41.28 -9.90 -13.74
CA ASP A 685 -41.61 -10.17 -12.33
C ASP A 685 -42.55 -9.10 -11.76
N LEU A 686 -42.32 -7.83 -12.10
CA LEU A 686 -43.22 -6.72 -11.71
C LEU A 686 -44.61 -6.85 -12.35
N GLU A 687 -44.70 -7.17 -13.63
CA GLU A 687 -46.00 -7.44 -14.30
C GLU A 687 -46.74 -8.60 -13.62
N THR A 688 -46.02 -9.66 -13.26
CA THR A 688 -46.59 -10.79 -12.51
C THR A 688 -47.10 -10.37 -11.13
N ALA A 689 -46.38 -9.47 -10.43
CA ALA A 689 -46.80 -8.94 -9.14
C ALA A 689 -48.04 -8.04 -9.23
N VAL A 690 -48.14 -7.21 -10.28
CA VAL A 690 -49.32 -6.40 -10.60
C VAL A 690 -50.53 -7.30 -10.87
N LEU A 691 -50.40 -8.32 -11.72
CA LEU A 691 -51.47 -9.28 -12.00
C LEU A 691 -51.96 -10.04 -10.76
N ARG A 692 -51.07 -10.25 -9.78
CA ARG A 692 -51.40 -10.88 -8.48
C ARG A 692 -51.93 -9.89 -7.44
N GLY A 693 -52.05 -8.61 -7.77
CA GLY A 693 -52.53 -7.56 -6.87
C GLY A 693 -51.61 -7.29 -5.68
N LYS A 694 -50.31 -7.62 -5.78
CA LYS A 694 -49.33 -7.32 -4.72
C LYS A 694 -48.87 -5.86 -4.73
N ILE A 695 -48.82 -5.25 -5.92
CA ILE A 695 -48.39 -3.87 -6.16
C ILE A 695 -49.29 -3.22 -7.21
N GLY A 696 -49.37 -1.88 -7.20
CA GLY A 696 -50.06 -1.10 -8.23
C GLY A 696 -49.18 -0.75 -9.44
N TYR A 697 -49.79 -0.19 -10.50
CA TYR A 697 -49.06 0.25 -11.70
C TYR A 697 -48.06 1.38 -11.41
N GLU A 698 -48.39 2.32 -10.53
CA GLU A 698 -47.50 3.42 -10.14
C GLU A 698 -46.28 2.91 -9.37
N GLU A 699 -46.50 2.01 -8.41
CA GLU A 699 -45.44 1.35 -7.65
C GLU A 699 -44.53 0.53 -8.56
N SER A 700 -45.10 -0.22 -9.51
CA SER A 700 -44.34 -0.97 -10.52
C SER A 700 -43.44 -0.07 -11.35
N GLY A 701 -43.96 1.07 -11.84
CA GLY A 701 -43.17 2.03 -12.60
C GLY A 701 -42.03 2.64 -11.78
N ARG A 702 -42.28 2.96 -10.51
CA ARG A 702 -41.26 3.49 -9.58
C ARG A 702 -40.18 2.44 -9.29
N LEU A 703 -40.55 1.18 -9.04
CA LEU A 703 -39.61 0.09 -8.78
C LEU A 703 -38.72 -0.20 -9.98
N LEU A 704 -39.28 -0.23 -11.20
CA LEU A 704 -38.50 -0.46 -12.40
C LEU A 704 -37.48 0.66 -12.63
N LYS A 705 -37.89 1.92 -12.44
CA LYS A 705 -36.98 3.06 -12.55
C LYS A 705 -35.88 3.02 -11.49
N PHE A 706 -36.23 2.71 -10.23
CA PHE A 706 -35.26 2.58 -9.15
C PHE A 706 -34.22 1.47 -9.44
N TYR A 707 -34.68 0.34 -9.97
CA TYR A 707 -33.79 -0.75 -10.37
C TYR A 707 -32.87 -0.36 -11.54
N GLU A 708 -33.39 0.35 -12.54
CA GLU A 708 -32.61 0.89 -13.64
C GLU A 708 -31.56 1.89 -13.16
N ASP A 709 -31.96 2.88 -12.36
CA ASP A 709 -31.05 3.87 -11.76
C ASP A 709 -29.95 3.17 -10.94
N GLY A 710 -30.28 2.13 -10.18
CA GLY A 710 -29.30 1.32 -9.43
C GLY A 710 -28.31 0.56 -10.31
N LEU A 711 -28.72 0.06 -11.49
CA LEU A 711 -27.80 -0.59 -12.44
C LEU A 711 -26.82 0.40 -13.09
N TYR A 712 -27.26 1.62 -13.34
CA TYR A 712 -26.43 2.68 -13.93
C TYR A 712 -25.70 3.53 -12.87
N GLY A 713 -25.97 3.29 -11.60
CA GLY A 713 -25.34 3.94 -10.46
C GLY A 713 -23.89 3.48 -10.25
N TYR A 714 -23.15 4.30 -9.52
CA TYR A 714 -21.79 4.01 -9.08
C TYR A 714 -21.81 2.80 -8.12
N THR A 715 -20.76 1.96 -8.12
CA THR A 715 -20.74 0.76 -7.26
C THR A 715 -20.63 1.06 -5.77
N TYR A 716 -20.22 2.27 -5.40
CA TYR A 716 -20.03 2.70 -4.01
C TYR A 716 -21.32 3.28 -3.42
N LEU A 717 -21.33 3.45 -2.11
CA LEU A 717 -22.53 3.88 -1.40
C LEU A 717 -22.73 5.40 -1.52
N GLU A 718 -23.99 5.81 -1.58
CA GLU A 718 -24.38 7.21 -1.52
C GLU A 718 -24.42 7.69 -0.06
N ASP A 719 -24.12 8.97 0.18
CA ASP A 719 -24.16 9.53 1.53
C ASP A 719 -25.61 9.61 2.04
N THR A 720 -25.89 8.94 3.16
CA THR A 720 -27.23 8.88 3.76
C THR A 720 -27.73 10.23 4.30
N HIS A 721 -26.86 11.23 4.36
CA HIS A 721 -27.19 12.58 4.83
C HIS A 721 -27.67 13.55 3.73
N GLY A 722 -27.86 13.07 2.49
CA GLY A 722 -28.34 13.86 1.35
C GLY A 722 -29.67 13.38 0.77
N ALA A 723 -30.75 13.43 1.55
CA ALA A 723 -32.13 13.35 1.04
C ALA A 723 -33.03 14.40 1.70
#